data_AF-A0A2P6JRK5-F1
#
_entry.id   AF-A0A2P6JRK5-F1
#
_cell.length_a   1.000
_cell.length_b   1.000
_cell.length_c   1.000
_cell.angle_alpha   90.00
_cell.angle_beta   90.00
_cell.angle_gamma   90.00
#
_symmetry.space_group_name_H-M   'P 1'
#
loop_
_entity.id
_entity.type
_entity.pdbx_description
1 polymer ?
#
loop_
_entity_poly.entity_id
_entity_poly.type
_entity_poly.pdbx_seq_one_letter_code
_entity_poly.pdbx_strand_id
1 'polypeptide(L)'
;MQLLDKMRPALEQRIAALPSPWPRYTLFLSFSDGRRRAAVVHGSGADVEVLWSEVSAACQRLAARRNMTVCWLRADWVTRAQPLTWKAMRGSLKMFKRNYFRYGLALDANFQQAFLEGELNGNAMLYGGSQVSHALLNEKNFRLYAGRRFAGAVPDFADDAPVYVLTTEGLFCDLDTAPLALHATGRDAGRRVVGCDTGTVRGLIERGGSYLASQVGEGGRFHYGWHPCFDRPIKAYNALRHASTLYAMLEAWEITREPALAQAIERGLGYLCSALIQRVVLPTGERAAFLLDVGNEIKLGGNAVCLLALVKHSELFGGEQHLSLLEELALGIRHMQDPATGEFVHVLNYPALDAKAAFRIIYYDGEAAFGLMRLYRLTGDERWLAMVEKAFDSFIARKHWQAHDHWLGYCVNELVRYRPEERYFRFGIQNVAGHLDFVLKRITTFPTLLELMMAARRMLERLAQSPEHRHLLGEIDLEKFDRALHHRAAYLMNGHFWPEYAMYFRNPARILGSFFIRHQAFRVRIDDVEHYLSGYAAYFHHLQAGARTDSTAGMDSSGECVGPSVAEQVLCARLANFRVDVARLLEHFEHRVKAVEPTPYRDNRVDYLGWAVTSRDGSLDDGVRRIPTSNEKGKVADGKGNKRGETRTPICDGYLAEVMDDLQATALAPYRARFMQLESEGEEMPFHIDAARETWRLHIPLVTNPDALFQWQLPDGRIKSMHLPADGSAWLVRVDVMHRAINPAGGADARVHLLMGLGKIPSREMLADAAMGV
;
A
#
# COMPACT_ATOMS: atom_id res chain seq x y z
N MET A 1 3.83 4.80 34.99
CA MET A 1 5.13 4.24 35.43
C MET A 1 5.46 3.04 34.56
N GLN A 2 4.69 1.96 34.65
CA GLN A 2 4.86 0.72 33.86
C GLN A 2 5.19 0.90 32.36
N LEU A 3 4.45 1.73 31.61
CA LEU A 3 4.71 1.92 30.17
C LEU A 3 6.06 2.60 29.87
N LEU A 4 6.48 3.54 30.73
CA LEU A 4 7.77 4.22 30.59
C LEU A 4 8.90 3.21 30.84
N ASP A 5 8.77 2.42 31.91
CA ASP A 5 9.75 1.38 32.27
C ASP A 5 9.87 0.31 31.17
N LYS A 6 8.75 -0.04 30.53
CA LYS A 6 8.68 -0.96 29.39
C LYS A 6 9.32 -0.38 28.12
N MET A 7 9.15 0.91 27.87
CA MET A 7 9.63 1.59 26.66
C MET A 7 11.14 1.84 26.70
N ARG A 8 11.68 2.19 27.87
CA ARG A 8 13.06 2.68 28.03
C ARG A 8 14.13 1.76 27.43
N PRO A 9 14.19 0.44 27.73
CA PRO A 9 15.26 -0.41 27.22
C PRO A 9 15.25 -0.52 25.69
N ALA A 10 14.05 -0.54 25.08
CA ALA A 10 13.91 -0.60 23.63
C ALA A 10 14.31 0.71 22.94
N LEU A 11 14.06 1.86 23.60
CA LEU A 11 14.46 3.17 23.11
C LEU A 11 15.98 3.36 23.14
N GLU A 12 16.63 3.03 24.25
CA GLU A 12 18.09 3.20 24.43
C GLU A 12 18.89 2.45 23.36
N GLN A 13 18.39 1.30 22.89
CA GLN A 13 19.03 0.53 21.83
C GLN A 13 18.92 1.15 20.42
N ARG A 14 18.01 2.12 20.24
CA ARG A 14 17.60 2.60 18.90
C ARG A 14 17.74 4.10 18.71
N ILE A 15 17.72 4.89 19.78
CA ILE A 15 17.80 6.34 19.68
C ILE A 15 19.10 6.76 18.99
N ALA A 16 18.97 7.55 17.93
CA ALA A 16 20.08 7.95 17.08
C ALA A 16 20.53 9.37 17.39
N ALA A 17 21.85 9.61 17.29
CA ALA A 17 22.41 10.95 17.40
C ALA A 17 22.29 11.70 16.07
N LEU A 18 21.87 12.96 16.13
CA LEU A 18 21.93 13.88 14.99
C LEU A 18 23.32 14.53 14.88
N PRO A 19 23.79 14.81 13.65
CA PRO A 19 25.01 15.58 13.44
C PRO A 19 24.80 17.07 13.79
N SER A 20 25.90 17.75 14.12
CA SER A 20 25.95 19.22 14.20
C SER A 20 25.43 19.82 12.89
N PRO A 21 24.66 20.93 12.92
CA PRO A 21 24.39 21.82 14.06
C PRO A 21 23.16 21.46 14.91
N TRP A 22 22.53 20.30 14.69
CA TRP A 22 21.30 19.93 15.39
C TRP A 22 21.57 19.48 16.83
N PRO A 23 20.57 19.59 17.74
CA PRO A 23 20.66 18.94 19.04
C PRO A 23 20.95 17.45 18.86
N ARG A 24 21.93 16.93 19.61
CA ARG A 24 22.41 15.55 19.43
C ARG A 24 21.29 14.52 19.55
N TYR A 25 20.39 14.67 20.51
CA TYR A 25 19.21 13.82 20.64
C TYR A 25 17.97 14.69 20.83
N THR A 26 16.87 14.28 20.18
CA THR A 26 15.54 14.88 20.39
C THR A 26 14.52 13.76 20.51
N LEU A 27 13.80 13.73 21.64
CA LEU A 27 12.85 12.68 22.00
C LEU A 27 11.48 13.27 22.26
N PHE A 28 10.46 12.69 21.64
CA PHE A 28 9.05 12.93 21.88
C PHE A 28 8.43 11.72 22.57
N LEU A 29 7.62 11.97 23.60
CA LEU A 29 6.75 10.99 24.22
C LEU A 29 5.29 11.44 24.07
N SER A 30 4.53 10.70 23.27
CA SER A 30 3.09 10.85 23.08
C SER A 30 2.36 9.82 23.94
N PHE A 31 1.38 10.24 24.74
CA PHE A 31 0.65 9.34 25.64
C PHE A 31 -0.84 9.67 25.72
N SER A 32 -1.67 8.65 25.84
CA SER A 32 -3.15 8.76 25.84
C SER A 32 -3.79 7.77 26.80
N ASP A 33 -5.00 8.13 27.26
CA ASP A 33 -5.93 7.27 28.01
C ASP A 33 -6.90 6.52 27.07
N GLY A 34 -6.68 6.62 25.76
CA GLY A 34 -7.52 6.05 24.71
C GLY A 34 -8.83 6.79 24.47
N ARG A 35 -9.21 7.77 25.31
CA ARG A 35 -10.47 8.53 25.21
C ARG A 35 -10.24 9.96 24.76
N ARG A 36 -9.09 10.53 25.10
CA ARG A 36 -8.70 11.89 24.76
C ARG A 36 -7.50 11.88 23.83
N ARG A 37 -7.44 12.89 22.95
CA ARG A 37 -6.24 13.18 22.14
C ARG A 37 -4.99 13.12 23.01
N ALA A 38 -3.96 12.47 22.48
CA ALA A 38 -2.67 12.30 23.13
C ALA A 38 -2.11 13.64 23.61
N ALA A 39 -1.57 13.62 24.82
CA ALA A 39 -0.60 14.60 25.25
C ALA A 39 0.75 14.22 24.66
N VAL A 40 1.50 15.20 24.17
CA VAL A 40 2.87 15.00 23.71
C VAL A 40 3.76 15.80 24.66
N VAL A 41 4.97 15.33 24.92
CA VAL A 41 6.04 16.08 25.59
C VAL A 41 7.31 15.76 24.83
N HIS A 42 8.19 16.75 24.65
CA HIS A 42 9.46 16.50 24.00
C HIS A 42 10.57 17.33 24.62
N GLY A 43 11.80 16.92 24.36
CA GLY A 43 13.02 17.62 24.77
C GLY A 43 14.17 17.28 23.84
N SER A 44 15.24 18.06 23.96
CA SER A 44 16.48 17.86 23.20
C SER A 44 17.68 17.95 24.14
N GLY A 45 18.71 17.14 23.94
CA GLY A 45 19.87 17.09 24.83
C GLY A 45 21.06 16.34 24.23
N ALA A 46 22.21 16.42 24.92
CA ALA A 46 23.44 15.73 24.54
C ALA A 46 23.58 14.33 25.15
N ASP A 47 22.81 14.05 26.21
CA ASP A 47 22.86 12.83 27.00
C ASP A 47 21.46 12.20 27.06
N VAL A 48 21.37 10.91 26.67
CA VAL A 48 20.10 10.18 26.56
C VAL A 48 19.47 9.93 27.93
N GLU A 49 20.27 9.69 28.97
CA GLU A 49 19.80 9.42 30.32
C GLU A 49 19.14 10.65 30.93
N VAL A 50 19.82 11.80 30.82
CA VAL A 50 19.28 13.09 31.27
C VAL A 50 18.01 13.43 30.49
N LEU A 51 18.06 13.32 29.15
CA LEU A 51 16.91 13.60 28.29
C LEU A 51 15.71 12.71 28.63
N TRP A 52 15.91 11.42 28.83
CA TRP A 52 14.86 10.49 29.23
C TRP A 52 14.25 10.88 30.57
N SER A 53 15.09 11.14 31.59
CA SER A 53 14.64 11.54 32.92
C SER A 53 13.76 12.79 32.87
N GLU A 54 14.19 13.83 32.14
CA GLU A 54 13.46 15.09 32.02
C GLU A 54 12.12 14.92 31.29
N VAL A 55 12.12 14.27 30.12
CA VAL A 55 10.93 14.08 29.29
C VAL A 55 9.93 13.15 29.98
N SER A 56 10.38 12.06 30.59
CA SER A 56 9.52 11.12 31.31
C SER A 56 8.90 11.75 32.56
N ALA A 57 9.66 12.51 33.35
CA ALA A 57 9.14 13.24 34.50
C ALA A 57 8.11 14.31 34.07
N ALA A 58 8.36 15.00 32.96
CA ALA A 58 7.41 15.94 32.38
C ALA A 58 6.11 15.26 31.90
N CYS A 59 6.21 14.07 31.30
CA CYS A 59 5.06 13.24 30.95
C CYS A 59 4.23 12.88 32.19
N GLN A 60 4.86 12.39 33.25
CA GLN A 60 4.19 12.03 34.51
C GLN A 60 3.46 13.24 35.13
N ARG A 61 4.14 14.40 35.21
CA ARG A 61 3.53 15.65 35.69
C ARG A 61 2.33 16.08 34.85
N LEU A 62 2.39 15.92 33.53
CA LEU A 62 1.30 16.29 32.63
C LEU A 62 0.12 15.29 32.70
N ALA A 63 0.40 14.00 32.79
CA ALA A 63 -0.61 12.95 32.99
C ALA A 63 -1.37 13.16 34.31
N ALA A 64 -0.66 13.44 35.41
CA ALA A 64 -1.26 13.74 36.71
C ALA A 64 -2.13 15.00 36.65
N ARG A 65 -1.61 16.10 36.08
CA ARG A 65 -2.37 17.35 35.91
C ARG A 65 -3.64 17.19 35.08
N ARG A 66 -3.66 16.26 34.11
CA ARG A 66 -4.83 15.97 33.26
C ARG A 66 -5.72 14.85 33.80
N ASN A 67 -5.37 14.27 34.95
CA ASN A 67 -6.02 13.10 35.52
C ASN A 67 -6.20 11.97 34.47
N MET A 68 -5.09 11.61 33.79
CA MET A 68 -5.08 10.61 32.72
C MET A 68 -4.59 9.26 33.21
N THR A 69 -5.43 8.23 33.06
CA THR A 69 -5.02 6.83 33.17
C THR A 69 -4.41 6.39 31.85
N VAL A 70 -3.10 6.53 31.71
CA VAL A 70 -2.39 6.28 30.45
C VAL A 70 -2.41 4.78 30.12
N CYS A 71 -2.92 4.44 28.93
CA CYS A 71 -2.92 3.08 28.40
C CYS A 71 -2.03 2.91 27.15
N TRP A 72 -1.69 4.03 26.48
CA TRP A 72 -0.85 4.03 25.28
C TRP A 72 0.32 4.99 25.43
N LEU A 73 1.51 4.54 25.01
CA LEU A 73 2.72 5.33 24.93
C LEU A 73 3.39 5.13 23.57
N ARG A 74 3.77 6.23 22.94
CA ARG A 74 4.56 6.27 21.72
C ARG A 74 5.78 7.14 21.95
N ALA A 75 6.95 6.62 21.63
CA ALA A 75 8.21 7.37 21.62
C ALA A 75 8.62 7.62 20.18
N ASP A 76 8.96 8.86 19.84
CA ASP A 76 9.50 9.22 18.53
C ASP A 76 10.82 9.99 18.73
N TRP A 77 11.84 9.72 17.94
CA TRP A 77 13.09 10.49 17.95
C TRP A 77 13.45 10.96 16.54
N VAL A 78 14.13 12.10 16.46
CA VAL A 78 14.51 12.71 15.18
C VAL A 78 15.77 12.02 14.66
N THR A 79 15.72 11.56 13.41
CA THR A 79 16.86 10.92 12.72
C THR A 79 17.44 11.79 11.61
N ARG A 80 16.66 12.75 11.09
CA ARG A 80 17.12 13.75 10.12
C ARG A 80 16.35 15.05 10.30
N ALA A 81 17.03 16.16 10.08
CA ALA A 81 16.43 17.48 9.98
C ALA A 81 16.88 18.18 8.69
N GLN A 82 15.94 18.82 8.00
CA GLN A 82 16.21 19.61 6.80
C GLN A 82 15.72 21.05 7.03
N PRO A 83 16.62 22.05 7.02
CA PRO A 83 16.22 23.45 7.11
C PRO A 83 15.61 23.91 5.79
N LEU A 84 14.50 24.64 5.88
CA LEU A 84 13.83 25.31 4.78
C LEU A 84 13.36 26.71 5.23
N THR A 85 12.94 27.51 4.27
CA THR A 85 12.11 28.70 4.54
C THR A 85 10.63 28.34 4.36
N TRP A 86 9.72 29.10 4.95
CA TRP A 86 8.28 28.89 4.73
C TRP A 86 7.88 29.01 3.26
N LYS A 87 8.53 29.88 2.47
CA LYS A 87 8.33 29.96 1.02
C LYS A 87 8.62 28.62 0.34
N ALA A 88 9.79 28.02 0.62
CA ALA A 88 10.17 26.71 0.07
C ALA A 88 9.24 25.60 0.58
N MET A 89 8.87 25.64 1.86
CA MET A 89 7.95 24.68 2.47
C MET A 89 6.56 24.71 1.84
N ARG A 90 5.96 25.90 1.62
CA ARG A 90 4.68 26.04 0.91
C ARG A 90 4.76 25.51 -0.53
N GLY A 91 5.91 25.65 -1.20
CA GLY A 91 6.18 25.03 -2.48
C GLY A 91 6.16 23.50 -2.41
N SER A 92 6.95 22.93 -1.47
CA SER A 92 7.08 21.48 -1.27
C SER A 92 5.75 20.81 -0.90
N LEU A 93 4.94 21.44 -0.04
CA LEU A 93 3.63 20.91 0.37
C LEU A 93 2.69 20.58 -0.80
N LYS A 94 2.82 21.27 -1.94
CA LYS A 94 2.01 21.02 -3.15
C LYS A 94 2.29 19.66 -3.78
N MET A 95 3.49 19.09 -3.57
CA MET A 95 3.87 17.77 -4.08
C MET A 95 3.22 16.64 -3.28
N PHE A 96 2.82 16.91 -2.03
CA PHE A 96 2.16 15.92 -1.20
C PHE A 96 0.66 15.98 -1.39
N LYS A 97 0.05 14.82 -1.66
CA LYS A 97 -1.41 14.67 -1.55
C LYS A 97 -1.87 15.12 -0.17
N ARG A 98 -3.09 15.66 -0.08
CA ARG A 98 -3.70 16.10 1.18
C ARG A 98 -3.55 15.04 2.28
N ASN A 99 -2.95 15.41 3.41
CA ASN A 99 -2.63 14.55 4.57
C ASN A 99 -1.61 13.41 4.32
N TYR A 100 -0.79 13.52 3.27
CA TYR A 100 0.32 12.60 2.97
C TYR A 100 1.69 13.24 3.23
N PHE A 101 1.75 14.39 3.89
CA PHE A 101 3.01 14.91 4.42
C PHE A 101 3.41 14.06 5.65
N ARG A 102 4.41 13.18 5.50
CA ARG A 102 4.80 12.15 6.48
C ARG A 102 6.00 12.53 7.35
N TYR A 103 6.06 13.80 7.74
CA TYR A 103 7.19 14.37 8.48
C TYR A 103 6.70 15.21 9.65
N GLY A 104 7.56 15.40 10.64
CA GLY A 104 7.39 16.43 11.66
C GLY A 104 7.86 17.79 11.17
N LEU A 105 7.57 18.84 11.96
CA LEU A 105 8.02 20.21 11.71
C LEU A 105 8.57 20.83 12.99
N ALA A 106 9.69 21.54 12.91
CA ALA A 106 10.14 22.47 13.95
C ALA A 106 10.15 23.91 13.45
N LEU A 107 9.96 24.85 14.38
CA LEU A 107 9.97 26.30 14.12
C LEU A 107 11.29 26.97 14.51
N ASP A 108 12.23 26.21 15.09
CA ASP A 108 13.56 26.69 15.50
C ASP A 108 14.60 25.58 15.38
N ALA A 109 15.88 25.95 15.22
CA ALA A 109 16.99 25.03 15.01
C ALA A 109 17.29 24.12 16.20
N ASN A 110 16.86 24.51 17.41
CA ASN A 110 17.06 23.75 18.65
C ASN A 110 15.88 22.81 18.95
N PHE A 111 14.89 22.75 18.05
CA PHE A 111 13.67 21.98 18.14
C PHE A 111 12.89 22.23 19.44
N GLN A 112 12.91 23.46 19.97
CA GLN A 112 12.15 23.83 21.15
C GLN A 112 10.64 23.84 20.86
N GLN A 113 10.25 24.29 19.67
CA GLN A 113 8.90 24.24 19.14
C GLN A 113 8.83 23.27 17.97
N ALA A 114 8.57 22.00 18.27
CA ALA A 114 8.50 20.93 17.28
C ALA A 114 7.21 20.09 17.40
N PHE A 115 6.78 19.54 16.26
CA PHE A 115 5.51 18.83 16.09
C PHE A 115 5.72 17.54 15.29
N LEU A 116 5.12 16.45 15.72
CA LEU A 116 5.11 15.16 15.00
C LEU A 116 4.08 15.15 13.86
N GLU A 117 4.24 14.24 12.87
CA GLU A 117 3.23 13.98 11.82
C GLU A 117 1.82 13.80 12.43
N GLY A 118 1.74 13.02 13.51
CA GLY A 118 0.49 12.74 14.22
C GLY A 118 -0.19 14.00 14.75
N GLU A 119 0.59 14.95 15.30
CA GLU A 119 0.08 16.23 15.78
C GLU A 119 -0.42 17.10 14.61
N LEU A 120 0.35 17.18 13.52
CA LEU A 120 0.01 17.95 12.33
C LEU A 120 -1.31 17.46 11.71
N ASN A 121 -1.47 16.15 11.56
CA ASN A 121 -2.66 15.53 11.00
C ASN A 121 -3.86 15.60 11.96
N GLY A 122 -3.68 15.21 13.23
CA GLY A 122 -4.75 15.16 14.23
C GLY A 122 -5.36 16.53 14.55
N ASN A 123 -4.59 17.61 14.34
CA ASN A 123 -5.04 18.99 14.50
C ASN A 123 -5.37 19.69 13.16
N ALA A 124 -5.28 18.98 12.03
CA ALA A 124 -5.52 19.53 10.69
C ALA A 124 -4.70 20.81 10.40
N MET A 125 -3.41 20.80 10.79
CA MET A 125 -2.49 21.94 10.66
C MET A 125 -2.00 22.14 9.22
N LEU A 126 -2.02 21.09 8.40
CA LEU A 126 -1.66 21.12 6.97
C LEU A 126 -2.85 20.79 6.06
N TYR A 127 -4.05 21.23 6.44
CA TYR A 127 -5.30 20.95 5.73
C TYR A 127 -5.94 22.22 5.14
N GLY A 128 -5.98 22.29 3.81
CA GLY A 128 -6.57 23.39 3.04
C GLY A 128 -8.08 23.30 2.76
N GLY A 129 -8.77 22.27 3.25
CA GLY A 129 -10.19 22.05 2.96
C GLY A 129 -10.46 20.92 1.95
N SER A 130 -11.74 20.59 1.75
CA SER A 130 -12.17 19.46 0.92
C SER A 130 -11.91 19.67 -0.58
N GLN A 131 -11.80 20.92 -1.02
CA GLN A 131 -11.54 21.31 -2.41
C GLN A 131 -10.05 21.36 -2.76
N VAL A 132 -9.16 21.32 -1.77
CA VAL A 132 -7.71 21.33 -1.97
C VAL A 132 -7.20 19.88 -1.97
N SER A 133 -6.56 19.44 -3.04
CA SER A 133 -6.12 18.05 -3.22
C SER A 133 -4.73 17.73 -2.63
N HIS A 134 -3.95 18.76 -2.29
CA HIS A 134 -2.60 18.67 -1.73
C HIS A 134 -2.55 19.14 -0.27
N ALA A 135 -1.42 18.93 0.41
CA ALA A 135 -1.19 19.44 1.76
C ALA A 135 -1.05 20.97 1.71
N LEU A 136 -1.62 21.68 2.68
CA LEU A 136 -1.60 23.15 2.69
C LEU A 136 -1.61 23.68 4.11
N LEU A 137 -0.68 24.58 4.43
CA LEU A 137 -0.58 25.19 5.75
C LEU A 137 -1.90 25.87 6.15
N ASN A 138 -2.48 25.41 7.24
CA ASN A 138 -3.65 26.02 7.87
C ASN A 138 -3.17 26.81 9.10
N GLU A 139 -2.81 28.07 8.89
CA GLU A 139 -2.18 28.88 9.94
C GLU A 139 -3.08 29.05 11.17
N LYS A 140 -4.41 29.10 10.98
CA LYS A 140 -5.36 29.19 12.11
C LYS A 140 -5.27 27.97 13.01
N ASN A 141 -5.33 26.77 12.43
CA ASN A 141 -5.22 25.53 13.19
C ASN A 141 -3.82 25.35 13.78
N PHE A 142 -2.78 25.75 13.04
CA PHE A 142 -1.40 25.71 13.49
C PHE A 142 -1.20 26.60 14.73
N ARG A 143 -1.55 27.89 14.66
CA ARG A 143 -1.46 28.81 15.81
C ARG A 143 -2.27 28.31 17.00
N LEU A 144 -3.48 27.81 16.77
CA LEU A 144 -4.34 27.28 17.83
C LEU A 144 -3.70 26.10 18.57
N TYR A 145 -3.09 25.15 17.84
CA TYR A 145 -2.45 24.01 18.48
C TYR A 145 -1.10 24.39 19.09
N ALA A 146 -0.29 25.19 18.41
CA ALA A 146 0.99 25.68 18.92
C ALA A 146 0.81 26.40 20.27
N GLY A 147 -0.14 27.33 20.39
CA GLY A 147 -0.41 28.03 21.65
C GLY A 147 -0.95 27.13 22.78
N ARG A 148 -1.54 25.96 22.46
CA ARG A 148 -1.93 24.95 23.47
C ARG A 148 -0.76 24.05 23.88
N ARG A 149 0.16 23.80 22.95
CA ARG A 149 1.32 22.91 23.12
C ARG A 149 2.45 23.63 23.86
N PHE A 150 2.68 24.90 23.51
CA PHE A 150 3.74 25.77 23.97
C PHE A 150 3.14 27.09 24.45
N ALA A 151 3.24 27.35 25.76
CA ALA A 151 2.68 28.56 26.35
C ALA A 151 3.31 29.81 25.73
N GLY A 152 2.47 30.73 25.24
CA GLY A 152 2.92 31.98 24.61
C GLY A 152 3.51 31.86 23.21
N ALA A 153 3.50 30.66 22.59
CA ALA A 153 4.02 30.50 21.24
C ALA A 153 3.19 31.25 20.19
N VAL A 154 3.88 32.05 19.38
CA VAL A 154 3.33 32.75 18.22
C VAL A 154 4.16 32.33 17.00
N PRO A 155 3.74 31.29 16.26
CA PRO A 155 4.44 30.87 15.04
C PRO A 155 4.54 31.99 14.02
N ASP A 156 5.75 32.23 13.52
CA ASP A 156 6.01 33.08 12.37
C ASP A 156 5.92 32.24 11.08
N PHE A 157 5.13 32.74 10.13
CA PHE A 157 4.91 32.11 8.83
C PHE A 157 5.29 33.04 7.66
N ALA A 158 6.06 34.09 7.93
CA ALA A 158 6.70 34.92 6.92
C ALA A 158 7.55 34.05 5.98
N ASP A 159 7.60 34.42 4.71
CA ASP A 159 8.17 33.59 3.63
C ASP A 159 9.64 33.22 3.85
N ASP A 160 10.42 34.10 4.49
CA ASP A 160 11.83 33.96 4.82
C ASP A 160 12.08 33.34 6.20
N ALA A 161 11.06 33.25 7.05
CA ALA A 161 11.19 32.63 8.37
C ALA A 161 11.55 31.14 8.24
N PRO A 162 12.47 30.62 9.10
CA PRO A 162 12.94 29.25 9.01
C PRO A 162 11.89 28.25 9.49
N VAL A 163 11.90 27.07 8.88
CA VAL A 163 11.13 25.89 9.28
C VAL A 163 11.95 24.64 8.99
N TYR A 164 11.91 23.65 9.88
CA TYR A 164 12.74 22.46 9.78
C TYR A 164 11.85 21.24 9.59
N VAL A 165 12.07 20.49 8.51
CA VAL A 165 11.36 19.23 8.24
C VAL A 165 12.08 18.12 8.99
N LEU A 166 11.34 17.37 9.81
CA LEU A 166 11.88 16.33 10.68
C LEU A 166 11.48 14.95 10.19
N THR A 167 12.47 14.09 9.95
CA THR A 167 12.27 12.64 9.84
C THR A 167 12.39 12.02 11.22
N THR A 168 11.46 11.13 11.55
CA THR A 168 11.41 10.49 12.86
C THR A 168 11.34 8.97 12.75
N GLU A 169 11.99 8.30 13.68
CA GLU A 169 11.72 6.90 13.99
C GLU A 169 10.95 6.80 15.30
N GLY A 170 10.30 5.66 15.54
CA GLY A 170 9.50 5.53 16.75
C GLY A 170 9.18 4.11 17.19
N LEU A 171 8.72 4.03 18.43
CA LEU A 171 8.25 2.85 19.12
C LEU A 171 6.86 3.10 19.68
N PHE A 172 6.00 2.08 19.70
CA PHE A 172 4.70 2.12 20.35
C PHE A 172 4.55 0.96 21.34
N CYS A 173 4.00 1.21 22.52
CA CYS A 173 3.54 0.16 23.41
C CYS A 173 2.21 0.52 24.07
N ASP A 174 1.45 -0.52 24.38
CA ASP A 174 0.33 -0.48 25.32
C ASP A 174 0.66 -1.35 26.55
N LEU A 175 -0.31 -1.50 27.46
CA LEU A 175 -0.12 -2.24 28.70
C LEU A 175 0.25 -3.72 28.42
N ASP A 176 -0.31 -4.29 27.36
CA ASP A 176 -0.26 -5.73 27.10
C ASP A 176 0.88 -6.12 26.13
N THR A 177 1.37 -5.19 25.30
CA THR A 177 2.31 -5.48 24.20
C THR A 177 3.70 -4.87 24.42
N ALA A 178 4.75 -5.65 24.18
CA ALA A 178 6.13 -5.14 24.16
C ALA A 178 6.28 -3.97 23.16
N PRO A 179 7.27 -3.06 23.32
CA PRO A 179 7.48 -1.97 22.38
C PRO A 179 7.65 -2.47 20.95
N LEU A 180 6.76 -2.02 20.07
CA LEU A 180 6.72 -2.32 18.65
C LEU A 180 7.40 -1.21 17.87
N ALA A 181 8.30 -1.59 16.96
CA ALA A 181 8.89 -0.66 16.00
C ALA A 181 7.83 -0.08 15.07
N LEU A 182 7.95 1.22 14.79
CA LEU A 182 7.17 1.89 13.75
C LEU A 182 8.03 2.07 12.50
N HIS A 183 7.42 1.99 11.32
CA HIS A 183 8.12 2.31 10.07
C HIS A 183 8.62 3.77 10.11
N ALA A 184 9.89 4.00 9.78
CA ALA A 184 10.51 5.33 9.83
C ALA A 184 9.97 6.28 8.76
N THR A 185 9.98 5.82 7.51
CA THR A 185 9.74 6.64 6.31
C THR A 185 8.83 5.94 5.31
N GLY A 186 8.54 6.62 4.20
CA GLY A 186 7.76 6.08 3.10
C GLY A 186 6.27 6.00 3.40
N ARG A 187 5.59 5.10 2.69
CA ARG A 187 4.12 5.02 2.73
C ARG A 187 3.59 4.41 4.03
N ASP A 188 4.40 3.60 4.70
CA ASP A 188 4.07 2.94 5.96
C ASP A 188 4.41 3.79 7.21
N ALA A 189 5.10 4.92 7.06
CA ALA A 189 5.68 5.73 8.15
C ALA A 189 4.76 5.91 9.39
N GLY A 190 5.23 5.55 10.57
CA GLY A 190 4.45 5.68 11.82
C GLY A 190 3.41 4.60 12.06
N ARG A 191 3.26 3.60 11.18
CA ARG A 191 2.52 2.35 11.44
C ARG A 191 3.46 1.34 12.10
N ARG A 192 2.95 0.50 13.00
CA ARG A 192 3.70 -0.66 13.51
C ARG A 192 4.21 -1.57 12.38
N VAL A 193 5.41 -2.12 12.57
CA VAL A 193 5.99 -3.14 11.69
C VAL A 193 5.37 -4.49 12.04
N VAL A 194 4.53 -5.01 11.15
CA VAL A 194 3.84 -6.29 11.28
C VAL A 194 3.60 -6.90 9.90
N GLY A 195 3.64 -8.23 9.81
CA GLY A 195 3.30 -8.97 8.60
C GLY A 195 1.82 -8.89 8.23
N CYS A 196 1.46 -9.24 7.00
CA CYS A 196 0.08 -9.37 6.55
C CYS A 196 -0.33 -10.85 6.50
N ASP A 197 -0.18 -11.53 7.64
CA ASP A 197 -0.50 -12.94 7.82
C ASP A 197 -1.97 -13.15 8.24
N THR A 198 -2.39 -14.41 8.32
CA THR A 198 -3.75 -14.82 8.69
C THR A 198 -4.19 -14.25 10.04
N GLY A 199 -3.31 -14.19 11.04
CA GLY A 199 -3.63 -13.66 12.36
C GLY A 199 -3.85 -12.16 12.36
N THR A 200 -2.99 -11.43 11.64
CA THR A 200 -3.09 -9.97 11.48
C THR A 200 -4.35 -9.61 10.72
N VAL A 201 -4.63 -10.29 9.61
CA VAL A 201 -5.85 -10.08 8.80
C VAL A 201 -7.10 -10.40 9.61
N ARG A 202 -7.13 -11.51 10.35
CA ARG A 202 -8.26 -11.84 11.24
C ARG A 202 -8.51 -10.73 12.26
N GLY A 203 -7.46 -10.24 12.92
CA GLY A 203 -7.58 -9.15 13.89
C GLY A 203 -8.09 -7.84 13.27
N LEU A 204 -7.76 -7.55 12.01
CA LEU A 204 -8.30 -6.40 11.27
C LEU A 204 -9.80 -6.56 11.01
N ILE A 205 -10.25 -7.76 10.65
CA ILE A 205 -11.67 -8.10 10.45
C ILE A 205 -12.45 -7.98 11.77
N GLU A 206 -11.92 -8.55 12.85
CA GLU A 206 -12.52 -8.48 14.19
C GLU A 206 -12.73 -7.02 14.62
N ARG A 207 -11.67 -6.20 14.57
CA ARG A 207 -11.74 -4.79 14.97
C ARG A 207 -12.68 -3.97 14.07
N GLY A 208 -12.64 -4.19 12.76
CA GLY A 208 -13.51 -3.49 11.81
C GLY A 208 -14.98 -3.87 11.99
N GLY A 209 -15.27 -5.15 12.21
CA GLY A 209 -16.60 -5.66 12.52
C GLY A 209 -17.14 -5.13 13.83
N SER A 210 -16.34 -5.16 14.91
CA SER A 210 -16.70 -4.56 16.21
C SER A 210 -16.96 -3.05 16.08
N TYR A 211 -16.14 -2.33 15.30
CA TYR A 211 -16.39 -0.92 15.03
C TYR A 211 -17.76 -0.72 14.36
N LEU A 212 -18.07 -1.44 13.27
CA LEU A 212 -19.37 -1.31 12.59
C LEU A 212 -20.54 -1.65 13.51
N ALA A 213 -20.43 -2.72 14.31
CA ALA A 213 -21.44 -3.09 15.29
C ALA A 213 -21.73 -1.94 16.27
N SER A 214 -20.69 -1.24 16.73
CA SER A 214 -20.84 -0.06 17.60
C SER A 214 -21.46 1.16 16.91
N GLN A 215 -21.50 1.18 15.57
CA GLN A 215 -22.17 2.24 14.82
C GLN A 215 -23.67 1.97 14.63
N VAL A 216 -24.16 0.76 14.87
CA VAL A 216 -25.59 0.43 14.78
C VAL A 216 -26.31 0.90 16.04
N GLY A 217 -27.18 1.92 15.89
CA GLY A 217 -28.02 2.39 16.98
C GLY A 217 -29.07 1.36 17.43
N GLU A 218 -29.78 1.67 18.52
CA GLU A 218 -30.81 0.79 19.08
C GLU A 218 -31.92 0.46 18.07
N GLY A 219 -32.33 1.44 17.25
CA GLY A 219 -33.31 1.25 16.18
C GLY A 219 -32.75 0.67 14.87
N GLY A 220 -31.53 0.13 14.87
CA GLY A 220 -30.90 -0.49 13.68
C GLY A 220 -30.27 0.48 12.68
N ARG A 221 -30.59 1.77 12.72
CA ARG A 221 -29.96 2.78 11.86
C ARG A 221 -28.50 3.05 12.28
N PHE A 222 -27.60 3.17 11.32
CA PHE A 222 -26.19 3.49 11.60
C PHE A 222 -25.97 4.97 11.98
N HIS A 223 -24.99 5.20 12.84
CA HIS A 223 -24.17 6.41 12.81
C HIS A 223 -23.29 6.35 11.55
N TYR A 224 -23.59 7.20 10.57
CA TYR A 224 -23.05 7.04 9.21
C TYR A 224 -21.52 7.19 9.12
N GLY A 225 -20.94 8.04 9.97
CA GLY A 225 -19.49 8.21 10.01
C GLY A 225 -19.05 9.45 10.79
N TRP A 226 -17.73 9.68 10.79
CA TRP A 226 -17.06 10.67 11.62
C TRP A 226 -15.96 11.42 10.88
N HIS A 227 -15.76 12.68 11.28
CA HIS A 227 -14.58 13.49 10.97
C HIS A 227 -13.64 13.48 12.19
N PRO A 228 -12.61 12.61 12.23
CA PRO A 228 -11.90 12.30 13.47
C PRO A 228 -11.06 13.45 14.03
N CYS A 229 -10.58 14.36 13.17
CA CYS A 229 -9.79 15.53 13.57
C CYS A 229 -10.53 16.40 14.60
N PHE A 230 -11.87 16.41 14.55
CA PHE A 230 -12.72 17.26 15.39
C PHE A 230 -13.83 16.52 16.13
N ASP A 231 -13.87 15.18 16.05
CA ASP A 231 -14.94 14.33 16.60
C ASP A 231 -16.35 14.82 16.19
N ARG A 232 -16.54 15.04 14.88
CA ARG A 232 -17.83 15.51 14.33
C ARG A 232 -18.53 14.40 13.56
N PRO A 233 -19.83 14.17 13.78
CA PRO A 233 -20.59 13.20 13.00
C PRO A 233 -20.82 13.72 11.57
N ILE A 234 -20.89 12.78 10.63
CA ILE A 234 -21.35 13.05 9.26
C ILE A 234 -22.88 13.02 9.26
N LYS A 235 -23.50 14.13 8.85
CA LYS A 235 -24.97 14.29 8.90
C LYS A 235 -25.71 13.63 7.73
N ALA A 236 -25.03 13.41 6.60
CA ALA A 236 -25.61 12.74 5.46
C ALA A 236 -25.88 11.26 5.75
N TYR A 237 -26.78 10.66 5.00
CA TYR A 237 -27.08 9.23 5.04
C TYR A 237 -27.34 8.73 3.63
N ASN A 238 -26.96 7.49 3.37
CA ASN A 238 -27.17 6.84 2.09
C ASN A 238 -27.71 5.44 2.38
N ALA A 239 -28.93 5.15 1.93
CA ALA A 239 -29.61 3.89 2.18
C ALA A 239 -28.89 2.70 1.52
N LEU A 240 -28.33 2.86 0.31
CA LEU A 240 -27.53 1.83 -0.36
C LEU A 240 -26.37 1.40 0.55
N ARG A 241 -25.68 2.37 1.17
CA ARG A 241 -24.57 2.11 2.08
C ARG A 241 -24.96 1.45 3.39
N HIS A 242 -26.22 1.55 3.80
CA HIS A 242 -26.71 0.76 4.94
C HIS A 242 -26.73 -0.73 4.58
N ALA A 243 -27.27 -1.09 3.42
CA ALA A 243 -27.39 -2.48 2.98
C ALA A 243 -26.03 -3.12 2.65
N SER A 244 -25.16 -2.43 1.89
CA SER A 244 -23.82 -2.94 1.58
C SER A 244 -22.96 -3.15 2.83
N THR A 245 -23.11 -2.29 3.85
CA THR A 245 -22.37 -2.43 5.11
C THR A 245 -22.84 -3.67 5.87
N LEU A 246 -24.15 -3.97 5.87
CA LEU A 246 -24.67 -5.20 6.47
C LEU A 246 -24.14 -6.45 5.76
N TYR A 247 -24.01 -6.42 4.43
CA TYR A 247 -23.36 -7.50 3.68
C TYR A 247 -21.91 -7.73 4.15
N ALA A 248 -21.09 -6.68 4.26
CA ALA A 248 -19.72 -6.79 4.76
C ALA A 248 -19.64 -7.23 6.23
N MET A 249 -20.61 -6.82 7.07
CA MET A 249 -20.71 -7.29 8.46
C MET A 249 -21.02 -8.79 8.54
N LEU A 250 -21.84 -9.31 7.64
CA LEU A 250 -22.12 -10.75 7.54
C LEU A 250 -20.88 -11.54 7.12
N GLU A 251 -20.08 -11.03 6.17
CA GLU A 251 -18.79 -11.62 5.80
C GLU A 251 -17.79 -11.62 6.97
N ALA A 252 -17.75 -10.54 7.74
CA ALA A 252 -16.95 -10.50 8.97
C ALA A 252 -17.46 -11.51 10.01
N TRP A 253 -18.77 -11.61 10.22
CA TRP A 253 -19.35 -12.55 11.19
C TRP A 253 -19.12 -14.01 10.81
N GLU A 254 -19.14 -14.36 9.52
CA GLU A 254 -18.81 -15.71 9.04
C GLU A 254 -17.43 -16.19 9.56
N ILE A 255 -16.48 -15.26 9.69
CA ILE A 255 -15.11 -15.51 10.14
C ILE A 255 -14.97 -15.42 11.66
N THR A 256 -15.53 -14.37 12.26
CA THR A 256 -15.29 -14.02 13.67
C THR A 256 -16.25 -14.71 14.62
N ARG A 257 -17.50 -14.94 14.18
CA ARG A 257 -18.62 -15.48 14.96
C ARG A 257 -18.94 -14.68 16.22
N GLU A 258 -18.58 -13.40 16.24
CA GLU A 258 -18.80 -12.51 17.38
C GLU A 258 -20.30 -12.26 17.66
N PRO A 259 -20.82 -12.59 18.85
CA PRO A 259 -22.25 -12.44 19.16
C PRO A 259 -22.75 -11.00 19.08
N ALA A 260 -21.95 -10.03 19.52
CA ALA A 260 -22.32 -8.61 19.47
C ALA A 260 -22.47 -8.11 18.01
N LEU A 261 -21.67 -8.66 17.10
CA LEU A 261 -21.76 -8.36 15.67
C LEU A 261 -23.07 -8.92 15.09
N ALA A 262 -23.41 -10.18 15.39
CA ALA A 262 -24.69 -10.78 14.96
C ALA A 262 -25.89 -9.96 15.44
N GLN A 263 -25.93 -9.56 16.72
CA GLN A 263 -27.03 -8.75 17.25
C GLN A 263 -27.14 -7.39 16.55
N ALA A 264 -26.02 -6.76 16.19
CA ALA A 264 -26.03 -5.52 15.44
C ALA A 264 -26.53 -5.71 14.00
N ILE A 265 -26.15 -6.82 13.35
CA ILE A 265 -26.64 -7.20 12.02
C ILE A 265 -28.17 -7.36 12.03
N GLU A 266 -28.72 -8.11 13.00
CA GLU A 266 -30.18 -8.32 13.11
C GLU A 266 -30.94 -7.00 13.25
N ARG A 267 -30.47 -6.09 14.12
CA ARG A 267 -31.10 -4.76 14.24
C ARG A 267 -31.02 -3.97 12.94
N GLY A 268 -29.85 -3.98 12.29
CA GLY A 268 -29.65 -3.30 11.02
C GLY A 268 -30.57 -3.84 9.92
N LEU A 269 -30.65 -5.16 9.75
CA LEU A 269 -31.56 -5.80 8.80
C LEU A 269 -33.02 -5.50 9.11
N GLY A 270 -33.39 -5.46 10.40
CA GLY A 270 -34.71 -5.03 10.84
C GLY A 270 -35.05 -3.61 10.34
N TYR A 271 -34.14 -2.66 10.49
CA TYR A 271 -34.30 -1.30 9.96
C TYR A 271 -34.34 -1.26 8.43
N LEU A 272 -33.45 -1.99 7.76
CA LEU A 272 -33.41 -2.10 6.30
C LEU A 272 -34.77 -2.55 5.75
N CYS A 273 -35.30 -3.66 6.25
CA CYS A 273 -36.52 -4.31 5.77
C CYS A 273 -37.79 -3.52 6.12
N SER A 274 -37.84 -2.87 7.27
CA SER A 274 -39.06 -2.19 7.75
C SER A 274 -39.14 -0.71 7.38
N ALA A 275 -38.00 -0.02 7.26
CA ALA A 275 -37.97 1.43 7.09
C ALA A 275 -37.42 1.87 5.72
N LEU A 276 -36.46 1.15 5.14
CA LEU A 276 -35.80 1.59 3.90
C LEU A 276 -36.34 0.92 2.64
N ILE A 277 -36.78 -0.33 2.74
CA ILE A 277 -37.35 -1.06 1.59
C ILE A 277 -38.86 -0.82 1.51
N GLN A 278 -39.31 -0.30 0.37
CA GLN A 278 -40.70 -0.02 0.07
C GLN A 278 -41.24 -1.01 -0.95
N ARG A 279 -42.44 -1.54 -0.68
CA ARG A 279 -43.15 -2.45 -1.59
C ARG A 279 -44.14 -1.68 -2.46
N VAL A 280 -44.22 -2.04 -3.73
CA VAL A 280 -45.09 -1.41 -4.72
C VAL A 280 -45.74 -2.47 -5.61
N VAL A 281 -46.82 -2.11 -6.30
CA VAL A 281 -47.41 -2.92 -7.36
C VAL A 281 -47.02 -2.30 -8.70
N LEU A 282 -46.34 -3.07 -9.55
CA LEU A 282 -45.91 -2.63 -10.87
C LEU A 282 -47.11 -2.52 -11.82
N PRO A 283 -46.98 -1.78 -12.96
CA PRO A 283 -48.01 -1.74 -13.98
C PRO A 283 -48.43 -3.11 -14.54
N THR A 284 -47.54 -4.12 -14.42
CA THR A 284 -47.82 -5.52 -14.79
C THR A 284 -48.72 -6.26 -13.79
N GLY A 285 -49.02 -5.66 -12.64
CA GLY A 285 -49.76 -6.27 -11.53
C GLY A 285 -48.88 -7.04 -10.53
N GLU A 286 -47.59 -7.21 -10.83
CA GLU A 286 -46.65 -7.90 -9.95
C GLU A 286 -46.26 -7.03 -8.75
N ARG A 287 -46.04 -7.66 -7.60
CA ARG A 287 -45.49 -7.00 -6.42
C ARG A 287 -43.96 -6.91 -6.55
N ALA A 288 -43.42 -5.72 -6.39
CA ALA A 288 -41.98 -5.46 -6.37
C ALA A 288 -41.59 -4.70 -5.11
N ALA A 289 -40.29 -4.69 -4.81
CA ALA A 289 -39.71 -3.95 -3.71
C ALA A 289 -38.51 -3.13 -4.18
N PHE A 290 -38.32 -1.97 -3.56
CA PHE A 290 -37.25 -1.04 -3.89
C PHE A 290 -36.63 -0.46 -2.62
N LEU A 291 -35.32 -0.31 -2.61
CA LEU A 291 -34.63 0.48 -1.59
C LEU A 291 -34.83 1.96 -1.87
N LEU A 292 -35.50 2.66 -0.96
CA LEU A 292 -35.73 4.09 -1.06
C LEU A 292 -34.57 4.86 -0.40
N ASP A 293 -33.86 5.67 -1.18
CA ASP A 293 -32.82 6.55 -0.67
C ASP A 293 -33.36 7.96 -0.36
N VAL A 294 -32.54 8.76 0.33
CA VAL A 294 -32.85 10.16 0.64
C VAL A 294 -33.14 10.93 -0.66
N GLY A 295 -34.24 11.69 -0.65
CA GLY A 295 -34.69 12.45 -1.83
C GLY A 295 -35.62 11.68 -2.76
N ASN A 296 -36.22 10.58 -2.30
CA ASN A 296 -37.17 9.74 -3.04
C ASN A 296 -36.59 9.19 -4.34
N GLU A 297 -35.32 8.77 -4.30
CA GLU A 297 -34.66 8.09 -5.41
C GLU A 297 -34.58 6.59 -5.14
N ILE A 298 -34.84 5.80 -6.19
CA ILE A 298 -34.52 4.38 -6.23
C ILE A 298 -33.25 4.24 -7.07
N LYS A 299 -32.21 3.65 -6.48
CA LYS A 299 -30.94 3.39 -7.17
C LYS A 299 -30.83 1.89 -7.42
N LEU A 300 -30.52 1.52 -8.66
CA LEU A 300 -30.35 0.11 -9.07
C LEU A 300 -29.43 -0.64 -8.11
N GLY A 301 -28.25 -0.09 -7.85
CA GLY A 301 -27.28 -0.63 -6.91
C GLY A 301 -27.81 -0.85 -5.50
N GLY A 302 -28.73 0.02 -5.05
CA GLY A 302 -29.41 -0.09 -3.76
C GLY A 302 -30.23 -1.37 -3.63
N ASN A 303 -31.08 -1.65 -4.62
CA ASN A 303 -31.86 -2.88 -4.66
C ASN A 303 -30.95 -4.12 -4.70
N ALA A 304 -29.87 -4.02 -5.45
CA ALA A 304 -28.93 -5.11 -5.63
C ALA A 304 -28.16 -5.48 -4.36
N VAL A 305 -27.63 -4.49 -3.63
CA VAL A 305 -26.94 -4.77 -2.36
C VAL A 305 -27.90 -5.22 -1.26
N CYS A 306 -29.20 -4.90 -1.35
CA CYS A 306 -30.22 -5.52 -0.50
C CYS A 306 -30.34 -7.03 -0.78
N LEU A 307 -30.35 -7.46 -2.04
CA LEU A 307 -30.30 -8.89 -2.37
C LEU A 307 -29.06 -9.55 -1.75
N LEU A 308 -27.88 -8.94 -1.91
CA LEU A 308 -26.63 -9.48 -1.36
C LEU A 308 -26.70 -9.67 0.15
N ALA A 309 -27.11 -8.64 0.90
CA ALA A 309 -27.21 -8.69 2.36
C ALA A 309 -28.21 -9.75 2.84
N LEU A 310 -29.41 -9.79 2.25
CA LEU A 310 -30.48 -10.71 2.66
C LEU A 310 -30.18 -12.16 2.26
N VAL A 311 -29.62 -12.40 1.07
CA VAL A 311 -29.17 -13.74 0.66
C VAL A 311 -28.07 -14.25 1.60
N LYS A 312 -27.05 -13.42 1.87
CA LYS A 312 -25.94 -13.81 2.75
C LYS A 312 -26.42 -14.08 4.18
N HIS A 313 -27.41 -13.33 4.66
CA HIS A 313 -28.07 -13.61 5.94
C HIS A 313 -28.76 -14.97 5.94
N SER A 314 -29.61 -15.26 4.94
CA SER A 314 -30.27 -16.57 4.79
C SER A 314 -29.27 -17.73 4.70
N GLU A 315 -28.14 -17.57 3.99
CA GLU A 315 -27.08 -18.58 3.92
C GLU A 315 -26.42 -18.87 5.28
N LEU A 316 -26.30 -17.85 6.14
CA LEU A 316 -25.53 -17.92 7.38
C LEU A 316 -26.37 -18.28 8.62
N PHE A 317 -27.61 -17.80 8.68
CA PHE A 317 -28.52 -17.98 9.81
C PHE A 317 -29.63 -19.00 9.51
N GLY A 318 -29.74 -19.42 8.25
CA GLY A 318 -30.84 -20.25 7.78
C GLY A 318 -32.16 -19.50 7.73
N GLY A 319 -33.18 -20.20 7.23
CA GLY A 319 -34.55 -19.73 7.19
C GLY A 319 -34.97 -19.04 5.89
N GLU A 320 -36.28 -19.05 5.67
CA GLU A 320 -36.94 -18.61 4.44
C GLU A 320 -37.59 -17.21 4.59
N GLN A 321 -37.38 -16.53 5.74
CA GLN A 321 -38.05 -15.29 6.10
C GLN A 321 -37.85 -14.15 5.09
N HIS A 322 -36.79 -14.20 4.29
CA HIS A 322 -36.49 -13.18 3.29
C HIS A 322 -36.88 -13.57 1.87
N LEU A 323 -37.27 -14.83 1.59
CA LEU A 323 -37.49 -15.30 0.21
C LEU A 323 -38.52 -14.46 -0.56
N SER A 324 -39.67 -14.16 0.06
CA SER A 324 -40.68 -13.30 -0.59
C SER A 324 -40.16 -11.89 -0.87
N LEU A 325 -39.33 -11.31 0.01
CA LEU A 325 -38.78 -9.98 -0.20
C LEU A 325 -37.65 -9.99 -1.25
N LEU A 326 -36.86 -11.06 -1.30
CA LEU A 326 -35.82 -11.28 -2.31
C LEU A 326 -36.42 -11.38 -3.71
N GLU A 327 -37.51 -12.14 -3.88
CA GLU A 327 -38.28 -12.19 -5.13
C GLU A 327 -38.76 -10.78 -5.52
N GLU A 328 -39.41 -10.05 -4.61
CA GLU A 328 -39.93 -8.71 -4.86
C GLU A 328 -38.82 -7.71 -5.25
N LEU A 329 -37.64 -7.78 -4.62
CA LEU A 329 -36.47 -6.96 -4.96
C LEU A 329 -35.91 -7.32 -6.34
N ALA A 330 -35.84 -8.60 -6.69
CA ALA A 330 -35.38 -9.06 -8.00
C ALA A 330 -36.34 -8.66 -9.13
N LEU A 331 -37.65 -8.71 -8.88
CA LEU A 331 -38.67 -8.16 -9.77
C LEU A 331 -38.53 -6.64 -9.92
N GLY A 332 -38.14 -5.93 -8.85
CA GLY A 332 -37.78 -4.52 -8.91
C GLY A 332 -36.58 -4.25 -9.82
N ILE A 333 -35.49 -5.04 -9.71
CA ILE A 333 -34.33 -4.96 -10.61
C ILE A 333 -34.73 -5.28 -12.05
N ARG A 334 -35.59 -6.28 -12.27
CA ARG A 334 -36.11 -6.64 -13.60
C ARG A 334 -36.90 -5.49 -14.23
N HIS A 335 -37.69 -4.78 -13.44
CA HIS A 335 -38.39 -3.57 -13.92
C HIS A 335 -37.42 -2.47 -14.37
N MET A 336 -36.21 -2.44 -13.83
CA MET A 336 -35.15 -1.52 -14.21
C MET A 336 -34.29 -2.04 -15.38
N GLN A 337 -34.57 -3.22 -15.94
CA GLN A 337 -33.84 -3.79 -17.08
C GLN A 337 -34.64 -3.64 -18.37
N ASP A 338 -33.99 -3.15 -19.43
CA ASP A 338 -34.57 -3.12 -20.77
C ASP A 338 -34.72 -4.57 -21.30
N PRO A 339 -35.96 -5.02 -21.63
CA PRO A 339 -36.21 -6.38 -22.05
C PRO A 339 -35.78 -6.68 -23.49
N ALA A 340 -35.35 -5.69 -24.28
CA ALA A 340 -34.77 -5.89 -25.61
C ALA A 340 -33.24 -5.94 -25.54
N THR A 341 -32.61 -4.96 -24.89
CA THR A 341 -31.15 -4.77 -24.92
C THR A 341 -30.41 -5.37 -23.71
N GLY A 342 -31.11 -5.64 -22.60
CA GLY A 342 -30.50 -6.13 -21.35
C GLY A 342 -29.85 -5.05 -20.49
N GLU A 343 -29.89 -3.80 -20.94
CA GLU A 343 -29.35 -2.65 -20.20
C GLU A 343 -30.15 -2.34 -18.94
N PHE A 344 -29.49 -1.78 -17.93
CA PHE A 344 -30.18 -1.29 -16.76
C PHE A 344 -30.38 0.23 -16.78
N VAL A 345 -31.50 0.69 -16.22
CA VAL A 345 -31.72 2.08 -15.82
C VAL A 345 -31.20 2.24 -14.38
N HIS A 346 -30.35 3.24 -14.16
CA HIS A 346 -29.64 3.37 -12.89
C HIS A 346 -30.47 4.02 -11.77
N VAL A 347 -31.36 4.95 -12.11
CA VAL A 347 -32.13 5.70 -11.10
C VAL A 347 -33.57 5.92 -11.57
N LEU A 348 -34.54 5.56 -10.72
CA LEU A 348 -35.96 5.88 -10.88
C LEU A 348 -36.41 6.96 -9.88
N ASN A 349 -37.44 7.71 -10.25
CA ASN A 349 -38.20 8.55 -9.33
C ASN A 349 -39.18 7.69 -8.50
N TYR A 350 -39.33 7.99 -7.21
CA TYR A 350 -40.39 7.41 -6.38
C TYR A 350 -41.44 8.48 -6.04
N PRO A 351 -42.76 8.18 -6.10
CA PRO A 351 -43.39 6.86 -6.31
C PRO A 351 -43.70 6.51 -7.77
N ALA A 352 -43.43 7.38 -8.74
CA ALA A 352 -43.88 7.22 -10.12
C ALA A 352 -43.16 6.12 -10.91
N LEU A 353 -41.96 5.70 -10.48
CA LEU A 353 -41.10 4.69 -11.10
C LEU A 353 -40.63 5.01 -12.52
N ASP A 354 -40.77 6.26 -12.97
CA ASP A 354 -40.20 6.72 -14.23
C ASP A 354 -38.67 6.92 -14.12
N ALA A 355 -37.98 6.79 -15.25
CA ALA A 355 -36.53 6.90 -15.31
C ALA A 355 -36.08 8.33 -14.99
N LYS A 356 -35.35 8.50 -13.88
CA LYS A 356 -34.68 9.76 -13.51
C LYS A 356 -33.33 9.91 -14.17
N ALA A 357 -32.56 8.83 -14.23
CA ALA A 357 -31.27 8.79 -14.90
C ALA A 357 -31.00 7.39 -15.46
N ALA A 358 -30.86 7.30 -16.78
CA ALA A 358 -30.51 6.06 -17.47
C ALA A 358 -29.17 5.52 -16.96
N PHE A 359 -28.16 6.38 -16.82
CA PHE A 359 -26.84 6.03 -16.32
C PHE A 359 -26.40 6.99 -15.22
N ARG A 360 -25.78 6.47 -14.15
CA ARG A 360 -25.22 7.27 -13.05
C ARG A 360 -23.77 6.92 -12.76
N ILE A 361 -23.52 5.64 -12.53
CA ILE A 361 -22.20 5.10 -12.20
C ILE A 361 -22.20 3.60 -12.51
N ILE A 362 -21.12 3.12 -13.12
CA ILE A 362 -21.01 1.75 -13.62
C ILE A 362 -21.15 0.68 -12.53
N TYR A 363 -20.86 1.01 -11.26
CA TYR A 363 -20.98 0.07 -10.15
C TYR A 363 -22.38 -0.51 -10.00
N TYR A 364 -23.42 0.22 -10.39
CA TYR A 364 -24.80 -0.27 -10.27
C TYR A 364 -25.08 -1.46 -11.19
N ASP A 365 -24.44 -1.50 -12.37
CA ASP A 365 -24.53 -2.63 -13.29
C ASP A 365 -23.94 -3.90 -12.66
N GLY A 366 -22.72 -3.77 -12.12
CA GLY A 366 -22.02 -4.86 -11.46
C GLY A 366 -22.74 -5.33 -10.20
N GLU A 367 -23.22 -4.40 -9.36
CA GLU A 367 -23.99 -4.70 -8.15
C GLU A 367 -25.25 -5.49 -8.51
N ALA A 368 -26.05 -5.04 -9.49
CA ALA A 368 -27.28 -5.70 -9.92
C ALA A 368 -27.03 -7.11 -10.44
N ALA A 369 -26.09 -7.27 -11.35
CA ALA A 369 -25.77 -8.57 -11.91
C ALA A 369 -25.25 -9.54 -10.82
N PHE A 370 -24.38 -9.06 -9.92
CA PHE A 370 -23.88 -9.88 -8.81
C PHE A 370 -24.99 -10.27 -7.83
N GLY A 371 -25.87 -9.34 -7.45
CA GLY A 371 -27.01 -9.59 -6.58
C GLY A 371 -27.94 -10.68 -7.13
N LEU A 372 -28.26 -10.62 -8.42
CA LEU A 372 -29.05 -11.63 -9.11
C LEU A 372 -28.34 -12.99 -9.17
N MET A 373 -27.02 -13.03 -9.41
CA MET A 373 -26.26 -14.28 -9.37
C MET A 373 -26.28 -14.94 -7.98
N ARG A 374 -26.20 -14.13 -6.91
CA ARG A 374 -26.32 -14.66 -5.53
C ARG A 374 -27.72 -15.17 -5.24
N LEU A 375 -28.75 -14.49 -5.71
CA LEU A 375 -30.13 -14.98 -5.60
C LEU A 375 -30.36 -16.26 -6.40
N TYR A 376 -29.84 -16.36 -7.62
CA TYR A 376 -29.87 -17.58 -8.43
C TYR A 376 -29.22 -18.75 -7.68
N ARG A 377 -28.05 -18.54 -7.09
CA ARG A 377 -27.38 -19.57 -6.28
C ARG A 377 -28.23 -20.06 -5.11
N LEU A 378 -29.03 -19.19 -4.49
CA LEU A 378 -29.92 -19.54 -3.39
C LEU A 378 -31.17 -20.29 -3.86
N THR A 379 -31.75 -19.90 -4.99
CA THR A 379 -33.11 -20.31 -5.42
C THR A 379 -33.14 -21.32 -6.56
N GLY A 380 -32.11 -21.35 -7.41
CA GLY A 380 -32.09 -22.12 -8.65
C GLY A 380 -33.02 -21.60 -9.75
N ASP A 381 -33.64 -20.42 -9.58
CA ASP A 381 -34.58 -19.88 -10.55
C ASP A 381 -33.87 -19.27 -11.77
N GLU A 382 -33.96 -19.95 -12.91
CA GLU A 382 -33.30 -19.58 -14.16
C GLU A 382 -33.66 -18.18 -14.68
N ARG A 383 -34.77 -17.55 -14.22
CA ARG A 383 -35.10 -16.16 -14.59
C ARG A 383 -33.97 -15.21 -14.23
N TRP A 384 -33.35 -15.40 -13.07
CA TRP A 384 -32.28 -14.52 -12.56
C TRP A 384 -30.98 -14.70 -13.33
N LEU A 385 -30.63 -15.94 -13.68
CA LEU A 385 -29.46 -16.21 -14.51
C LEU A 385 -29.64 -15.64 -15.92
N ALA A 386 -30.80 -15.85 -16.54
CA ALA A 386 -31.10 -15.31 -17.88
C ALA A 386 -31.03 -13.78 -17.93
N MET A 387 -31.47 -13.09 -16.87
CA MET A 387 -31.32 -11.62 -16.77
C MET A 387 -29.84 -11.19 -16.72
N VAL A 388 -29.00 -11.95 -16.01
CA VAL A 388 -27.56 -11.68 -15.93
C VAL A 388 -26.87 -11.93 -17.27
N GLU A 389 -27.16 -13.04 -17.95
CA GLU A 389 -26.61 -13.34 -19.28
C GLU A 389 -26.92 -12.21 -20.27
N LYS A 390 -28.18 -11.74 -20.27
CA LYS A 390 -28.61 -10.63 -21.13
C LYS A 390 -27.92 -9.30 -20.78
N ALA A 391 -27.72 -9.01 -19.50
CA ALA A 391 -26.97 -7.83 -19.08
C ALA A 391 -25.49 -7.91 -19.53
N PHE A 392 -24.88 -9.10 -19.44
CA PHE A 392 -23.51 -9.32 -19.86
C PHE A 392 -23.31 -9.20 -21.37
N ASP A 393 -24.30 -9.54 -22.21
CA ASP A 393 -24.25 -9.25 -23.64
C ASP A 393 -23.99 -7.75 -23.89
N SER A 394 -24.74 -6.89 -23.18
CA SER A 394 -24.57 -5.43 -23.25
C SER A 394 -23.24 -4.98 -22.66
N PHE A 395 -22.84 -5.51 -21.50
CA PHE A 395 -21.57 -5.14 -20.85
C PHE A 395 -20.35 -5.50 -21.70
N ILE A 396 -20.39 -6.65 -22.38
CA ILE A 396 -19.34 -7.09 -23.30
C ILE A 396 -19.31 -6.18 -24.52
N ALA A 397 -20.46 -5.92 -25.15
CA ALA A 397 -20.55 -5.04 -26.31
C ALA A 397 -19.97 -3.63 -26.03
N ARG A 398 -20.09 -3.16 -24.78
CA ARG A 398 -19.66 -1.83 -24.33
C ARG A 398 -18.31 -1.79 -23.65
N LYS A 399 -17.64 -2.93 -23.54
CA LYS A 399 -16.32 -3.03 -22.94
C LYS A 399 -16.27 -2.54 -21.48
N HIS A 400 -17.31 -2.85 -20.69
CA HIS A 400 -17.43 -2.39 -19.30
C HIS A 400 -16.23 -2.78 -18.41
N TRP A 401 -15.47 -3.82 -18.77
CA TRP A 401 -14.22 -4.20 -18.11
C TRP A 401 -13.16 -3.08 -18.06
N GLN A 402 -13.24 -2.07 -18.93
CA GLN A 402 -12.33 -0.91 -18.91
C GLN A 402 -12.47 -0.06 -17.64
N ALA A 403 -13.59 -0.19 -16.91
CA ALA A 403 -13.79 0.51 -15.65
C ALA A 403 -13.05 -0.13 -14.47
N HIS A 404 -12.53 -1.36 -14.62
CA HIS A 404 -11.84 -2.10 -13.57
C HIS A 404 -12.69 -2.24 -12.30
N ASP A 405 -13.95 -2.62 -12.49
CA ASP A 405 -14.92 -2.68 -11.40
C ASP A 405 -14.90 -4.03 -10.67
N HIS A 406 -14.68 -3.97 -9.36
CA HIS A 406 -14.77 -5.12 -8.46
C HIS A 406 -16.14 -5.81 -8.47
N TRP A 407 -17.26 -5.11 -8.62
CA TRP A 407 -18.59 -5.74 -8.62
C TRP A 407 -18.82 -6.59 -9.86
N LEU A 408 -18.42 -6.09 -11.03
CA LEU A 408 -18.37 -6.90 -12.25
C LEU A 408 -17.43 -8.11 -12.08
N GLY A 409 -16.29 -7.94 -11.41
CA GLY A 409 -15.40 -9.05 -11.05
C GLY A 409 -16.07 -10.12 -10.18
N TYR A 410 -16.80 -9.71 -9.13
CA TYR A 410 -17.58 -10.61 -8.29
C TYR A 410 -18.63 -11.37 -9.11
N CYS A 411 -19.36 -10.65 -9.96
CA CYS A 411 -20.39 -11.26 -10.81
C CYS A 411 -19.80 -12.28 -11.78
N VAL A 412 -18.72 -11.94 -12.51
CA VAL A 412 -18.07 -12.87 -13.44
C VAL A 412 -17.65 -14.15 -12.73
N ASN A 413 -17.04 -14.03 -11.54
CA ASN A 413 -16.61 -15.20 -10.77
C ASN A 413 -17.77 -16.14 -10.39
N GLU A 414 -18.98 -15.62 -10.14
CA GLU A 414 -20.17 -16.47 -9.95
C GLU A 414 -20.73 -16.99 -11.29
N LEU A 415 -20.82 -16.14 -12.32
CA LEU A 415 -21.41 -16.48 -13.63
C LEU A 415 -20.68 -17.66 -14.29
N VAL A 416 -19.35 -17.64 -14.32
CA VAL A 416 -18.55 -18.71 -14.95
C VAL A 416 -18.67 -20.07 -14.23
N ARG A 417 -19.30 -20.13 -13.05
CA ARG A 417 -19.61 -21.40 -12.36
C ARG A 417 -20.75 -22.15 -13.03
N TYR A 418 -21.69 -21.40 -13.60
CA TYR A 418 -22.94 -21.93 -14.15
C TYR A 418 -22.99 -21.85 -15.68
N ARG A 419 -22.25 -20.90 -16.26
CA ARG A 419 -22.07 -20.69 -17.70
C ARG A 419 -20.58 -20.48 -17.99
N PRO A 420 -19.76 -21.54 -18.08
CA PRO A 420 -18.31 -21.43 -18.27
C PRO A 420 -18.00 -21.09 -19.74
N GLU A 421 -18.42 -19.94 -20.22
CA GLU A 421 -18.14 -19.51 -21.59
C GLU A 421 -16.86 -18.66 -21.66
N GLU A 422 -16.07 -18.85 -22.72
CA GLU A 422 -14.82 -18.13 -22.95
C GLU A 422 -14.98 -16.60 -22.88
N ARG A 423 -16.09 -16.06 -23.40
CA ARG A 423 -16.36 -14.61 -23.39
C ARG A 423 -16.43 -14.02 -21.98
N TYR A 424 -16.92 -14.77 -20.99
CA TYR A 424 -17.01 -14.31 -19.61
C TYR A 424 -15.64 -14.39 -18.91
N PHE A 425 -14.87 -15.44 -19.16
CA PHE A 425 -13.49 -15.53 -18.67
C PHE A 425 -12.62 -14.39 -19.23
N ARG A 426 -12.70 -14.13 -20.55
CA ARG A 426 -11.99 -13.01 -21.19
C ARG A 426 -12.40 -11.66 -20.59
N PHE A 427 -13.70 -11.43 -20.37
CA PHE A 427 -14.18 -10.22 -19.68
C PHE A 427 -13.50 -10.05 -18.31
N GLY A 428 -13.50 -11.11 -17.49
CA GLY A 428 -12.90 -11.08 -16.15
C GLY A 428 -11.39 -10.84 -16.16
N ILE A 429 -10.67 -11.44 -17.11
CA ILE A 429 -9.23 -11.19 -17.31
C ILE A 429 -8.98 -9.73 -17.71
N GLN A 430 -9.72 -9.22 -18.70
CA GLN A 430 -9.57 -7.84 -19.19
C GLN A 430 -9.89 -6.80 -18.11
N ASN A 431 -10.77 -7.13 -17.16
CA ASN A 431 -11.12 -6.27 -16.04
C ASN A 431 -9.94 -6.01 -15.09
N VAL A 432 -8.89 -6.85 -15.11
CA VAL A 432 -7.74 -6.73 -14.19
C VAL A 432 -6.38 -6.65 -14.88
N ALA A 433 -6.16 -7.33 -16.00
CA ALA A 433 -4.84 -7.51 -16.61
C ALA A 433 -4.15 -6.19 -16.95
N GLY A 434 -4.89 -5.24 -17.55
CA GLY A 434 -4.39 -3.89 -17.87
C GLY A 434 -4.25 -2.96 -16.66
N HIS A 435 -4.67 -3.39 -15.46
CA HIS A 435 -4.76 -2.54 -14.27
C HIS A 435 -3.68 -2.85 -13.21
N LEU A 436 -2.88 -3.91 -13.39
CA LEU A 436 -1.93 -4.38 -12.38
C LEU A 436 -0.90 -3.33 -11.96
N ASP A 437 -0.41 -2.49 -12.89
CA ASP A 437 0.52 -1.41 -12.54
C ASP A 437 -0.14 -0.33 -11.69
N PHE A 438 -1.40 -0.01 -11.96
CA PHE A 438 -2.16 0.89 -11.09
C PHE A 438 -2.32 0.27 -9.70
N VAL A 439 -2.68 -1.02 -9.61
CA VAL A 439 -2.78 -1.74 -8.33
C VAL A 439 -1.47 -1.74 -7.56
N LEU A 440 -0.32 -1.80 -8.21
CA LEU A 440 0.99 -1.77 -7.55
C LEU A 440 1.43 -0.34 -7.16
N LYS A 441 1.19 0.64 -8.02
CA LYS A 441 1.73 2.01 -7.84
C LYS A 441 0.80 2.91 -7.02
N ARG A 442 -0.48 2.54 -6.83
CA ARG A 442 -1.47 3.38 -6.16
C ARG A 442 -1.08 3.71 -4.71
N ILE A 443 -0.84 4.99 -4.45
CA ILE A 443 -0.45 5.53 -3.14
C ILE A 443 -1.61 5.65 -2.14
N THR A 444 -2.86 5.65 -2.59
CA THR A 444 -4.00 5.58 -1.67
C THR A 444 -4.31 4.12 -1.38
N THR A 445 -4.86 3.82 -0.21
CA THR A 445 -5.26 2.46 0.16
C THR A 445 -6.20 1.88 -0.88
N PHE A 446 -7.30 2.58 -1.19
CA PHE A 446 -8.28 2.20 -2.23
C PHE A 446 -8.74 0.74 -2.03
N PRO A 447 -9.58 0.47 -1.01
CA PRO A 447 -9.89 -0.90 -0.56
C PRO A 447 -10.50 -1.80 -1.64
N THR A 448 -11.30 -1.24 -2.56
CA THR A 448 -11.92 -2.00 -3.66
C THR A 448 -10.91 -2.64 -4.62
N LEU A 449 -9.64 -2.22 -4.63
CA LEU A 449 -8.60 -2.91 -5.39
C LEU A 449 -8.33 -4.31 -4.84
N LEU A 450 -8.38 -4.51 -3.52
CA LEU A 450 -8.24 -5.86 -2.96
C LEU A 450 -9.46 -6.72 -3.31
N GLU A 451 -10.67 -6.14 -3.25
CA GLU A 451 -11.90 -6.83 -3.66
C GLU A 451 -11.82 -7.30 -5.13
N LEU A 452 -11.42 -6.41 -6.05
CA LEU A 452 -11.20 -6.74 -7.47
C LEU A 452 -10.19 -7.89 -7.64
N MET A 453 -9.04 -7.78 -6.98
CA MET A 453 -7.98 -8.80 -7.08
C MET A 453 -8.46 -10.14 -6.50
N MET A 454 -9.18 -10.14 -5.38
CA MET A 454 -9.71 -11.37 -4.79
C MET A 454 -10.80 -12.02 -5.65
N ALA A 455 -11.67 -11.23 -6.28
CA ALA A 455 -12.66 -11.74 -7.23
C ALA A 455 -11.98 -12.37 -8.45
N ALA A 456 -10.98 -11.69 -9.02
CA ALA A 456 -10.18 -12.21 -10.13
C ALA A 456 -9.41 -13.48 -9.75
N ARG A 457 -8.81 -13.54 -8.54
CA ARG A 457 -8.06 -14.72 -8.07
C ARG A 457 -8.92 -15.98 -8.08
N ARG A 458 -10.15 -15.90 -7.55
CA ARG A 458 -11.09 -17.04 -7.52
C ARG A 458 -11.51 -17.48 -8.92
N MET A 459 -11.71 -16.53 -9.83
CA MET A 459 -12.00 -16.82 -11.23
C MET A 459 -10.81 -17.51 -11.92
N LEU A 460 -9.58 -17.01 -11.72
CA LEU A 460 -8.36 -17.58 -12.29
C LEU A 460 -8.08 -19.00 -11.77
N GLU A 461 -8.35 -19.27 -10.49
CA GLU A 461 -8.27 -20.63 -9.92
C GLU A 461 -9.23 -21.60 -10.61
N ARG A 462 -10.46 -21.16 -10.88
CA ARG A 462 -11.43 -21.97 -11.64
C ARG A 462 -11.01 -22.15 -13.10
N LEU A 463 -10.51 -21.09 -13.73
CA LEU A 463 -9.98 -21.13 -15.09
C LEU A 463 -8.83 -22.13 -15.22
N ALA A 464 -7.93 -22.19 -14.23
CA ALA A 464 -6.82 -23.16 -14.20
C ALA A 464 -7.28 -24.62 -14.10
N GLN A 465 -8.48 -24.86 -13.56
CA GLN A 465 -9.09 -26.18 -13.44
C GLN A 465 -9.94 -26.56 -14.67
N SER A 466 -10.18 -25.65 -15.63
CA SER A 466 -10.91 -25.93 -16.87
C SER A 466 -9.94 -26.29 -18.00
N PRO A 467 -9.90 -27.55 -18.47
CA PRO A 467 -9.02 -27.93 -19.59
C PRO A 467 -9.29 -27.15 -20.87
N GLU A 468 -10.56 -26.81 -21.13
CA GLU A 468 -11.01 -26.11 -22.33
C GLU A 468 -10.51 -24.66 -22.38
N HIS A 469 -10.62 -23.93 -21.25
CA HIS A 469 -10.33 -22.50 -21.21
C HIS A 469 -8.96 -22.15 -20.63
N ARG A 470 -8.19 -23.15 -20.13
CA ARG A 470 -6.89 -22.93 -19.47
C ARG A 470 -5.92 -22.07 -20.28
N HIS A 471 -6.01 -22.12 -21.61
CA HIS A 471 -5.19 -21.35 -22.52
C HIS A 471 -5.28 -19.82 -22.29
N LEU A 472 -6.43 -19.33 -21.78
CA LEU A 472 -6.65 -17.91 -21.47
C LEU A 472 -5.76 -17.41 -20.31
N LEU A 473 -5.17 -18.29 -19.49
CA LEU A 473 -4.21 -17.87 -18.46
C LEU A 473 -2.99 -17.16 -19.07
N GLY A 474 -2.67 -17.41 -20.35
CA GLY A 474 -1.61 -16.70 -21.06
C GLY A 474 -1.91 -15.21 -21.33
N GLU A 475 -3.15 -14.75 -21.10
CA GLU A 475 -3.56 -13.36 -21.29
C GLU A 475 -3.34 -12.47 -20.06
N ILE A 476 -2.83 -13.05 -18.96
CA ILE A 476 -2.51 -12.32 -17.74
C ILE A 476 -1.14 -12.76 -17.18
N ASP A 477 -0.37 -11.77 -16.74
CA ASP A 477 0.86 -12.00 -15.99
C ASP A 477 0.51 -12.43 -14.55
N LEU A 478 0.47 -13.75 -14.33
CA LEU A 478 0.10 -14.35 -13.04
C LEU A 478 1.07 -13.97 -11.90
N GLU A 479 2.37 -13.90 -12.18
CA GLU A 479 3.36 -13.51 -11.17
C GLU A 479 3.17 -12.05 -10.74
N LYS A 480 2.95 -11.15 -11.69
CA LYS A 480 2.64 -9.74 -11.40
C LYS A 480 1.29 -9.61 -10.69
N PHE A 481 0.30 -10.41 -11.06
CA PHE A 481 -1.00 -10.46 -10.40
C PHE A 481 -0.86 -10.84 -8.92
N ASP A 482 -0.20 -11.97 -8.61
CA ASP A 482 -0.05 -12.44 -7.23
C ASP A 482 0.76 -11.43 -6.38
N ARG A 483 1.82 -10.86 -6.95
CA ARG A 483 2.57 -9.76 -6.31
C ARG A 483 1.70 -8.55 -6.04
N ALA A 484 0.86 -8.14 -6.99
CA ALA A 484 -0.04 -7.00 -6.83
C ALA A 484 -1.08 -7.26 -5.75
N LEU A 485 -1.61 -8.49 -5.67
CA LEU A 485 -2.60 -8.92 -4.69
C LEU A 485 -2.03 -8.82 -3.27
N HIS A 486 -0.90 -9.48 -3.00
CA HIS A 486 -0.27 -9.47 -1.68
C HIS A 486 0.23 -8.08 -1.29
N HIS A 487 0.81 -7.32 -2.24
CA HIS A 487 1.19 -5.93 -1.99
C HIS A 487 -0.02 -5.09 -1.58
N ARG A 488 -1.14 -5.22 -2.29
CA ARG A 488 -2.35 -4.43 -2.02
C ARG A 488 -2.95 -4.79 -0.66
N ALA A 489 -3.03 -6.08 -0.33
CA ALA A 489 -3.49 -6.53 0.98
C ALA A 489 -2.66 -5.94 2.13
N ALA A 490 -1.33 -6.03 2.04
CA ALA A 490 -0.45 -5.43 3.05
C ALA A 490 -0.58 -3.90 3.11
N TYR A 491 -0.72 -3.25 1.95
CA TYR A 491 -0.81 -1.80 1.85
C TYR A 491 -2.08 -1.23 2.50
N LEU A 492 -3.19 -1.96 2.49
CA LEU A 492 -4.44 -1.54 3.11
C LEU A 492 -4.32 -1.35 4.63
N MET A 493 -3.32 -1.94 5.29
CA MET A 493 -3.06 -1.73 6.73
C MET A 493 -2.74 -0.26 7.06
N ASN A 494 -2.33 0.54 6.07
CA ASN A 494 -2.13 1.99 6.21
C ASN A 494 -3.43 2.81 6.30
N GLY A 495 -4.58 2.17 6.09
CA GLY A 495 -5.90 2.76 6.25
C GLY A 495 -6.59 2.37 7.55
N HIS A 496 -5.92 1.63 8.45
CA HIS A 496 -6.49 1.16 9.72
C HIS A 496 -6.14 2.10 10.87
N PHE A 497 -7.12 2.40 11.73
CA PHE A 497 -6.89 3.13 12.97
C PHE A 497 -6.26 2.23 14.03
N TRP A 498 -4.96 2.00 13.86
CA TRP A 498 -4.09 1.48 14.90
C TRP A 498 -4.03 2.47 16.07
N PRO A 499 -3.83 2.00 17.32
CA PRO A 499 -3.63 2.85 18.49
C PRO A 499 -2.65 4.01 18.27
N GLU A 500 -1.49 3.74 17.66
CA GLU A 500 -0.43 4.72 17.37
C GLU A 500 -0.83 5.83 16.40
N TYR A 501 -1.92 5.66 15.64
CA TYR A 501 -2.55 6.71 14.84
C TYR A 501 -3.74 7.32 15.55
N ALA A 502 -4.65 6.48 16.05
CA ALA A 502 -5.91 6.89 16.66
C ALA A 502 -5.68 7.88 17.82
N MET A 503 -4.61 7.68 18.60
CA MET A 503 -4.29 8.50 19.77
C MET A 503 -4.16 10.00 19.47
N TYR A 504 -3.82 10.40 18.25
CA TYR A 504 -3.68 11.81 17.89
C TYR A 504 -5.00 12.52 17.52
N PHE A 505 -6.09 11.78 17.34
CA PHE A 505 -7.39 12.34 16.96
C PHE A 505 -8.20 12.78 18.18
N ARG A 506 -9.30 13.52 17.94
CA ARG A 506 -10.01 14.22 19.04
C ARG A 506 -10.58 13.24 20.08
N ASN A 507 -11.07 12.09 19.62
CA ASN A 507 -11.67 11.03 20.43
C ASN A 507 -11.21 9.66 19.89
N PRO A 508 -10.06 9.14 20.37
CA PRO A 508 -9.48 7.91 19.84
C PRO A 508 -10.39 6.70 19.99
N ALA A 509 -11.06 6.53 21.13
CA ALA A 509 -11.97 5.42 21.40
C ALA A 509 -13.11 5.29 20.38
N ARG A 510 -13.56 6.40 19.78
CA ARG A 510 -14.64 6.38 18.80
C ARG A 510 -14.23 5.76 17.46
N ILE A 511 -12.95 5.84 17.10
CA ILE A 511 -12.45 5.46 15.77
C ILE A 511 -11.49 4.28 15.79
N LEU A 512 -11.03 3.89 16.98
CA LEU A 512 -10.08 2.79 17.16
C LEU A 512 -10.60 1.51 16.49
N GLY A 513 -9.74 0.84 15.73
CA GLY A 513 -10.11 -0.41 15.06
C GLY A 513 -10.93 -0.22 13.78
N SER A 514 -11.32 1.01 13.44
CA SER A 514 -11.97 1.34 12.18
C SER A 514 -10.97 1.51 11.03
N PHE A 515 -11.48 1.74 9.82
CA PHE A 515 -10.71 2.12 8.65
C PHE A 515 -11.05 3.54 8.18
N PHE A 516 -10.09 4.19 7.52
CA PHE A 516 -10.21 5.59 7.10
C PHE A 516 -9.70 5.85 5.69
N ILE A 517 -10.16 6.97 5.12
CA ILE A 517 -9.62 7.53 3.88
C ILE A 517 -8.75 8.73 4.20
N ARG A 518 -7.42 8.52 4.20
CA ARG A 518 -6.41 9.51 4.63
C ARG A 518 -6.57 10.86 3.94
N HIS A 519 -6.63 10.84 2.60
CA HIS A 519 -6.75 12.04 1.78
C HIS A 519 -8.12 12.70 1.87
N GLN A 520 -9.03 12.25 2.73
CA GLN A 520 -10.29 12.93 3.02
C GLN A 520 -10.35 13.32 4.50
N ALA A 521 -9.25 13.87 5.04
CA ALA A 521 -9.14 14.24 6.45
C ALA A 521 -9.36 13.05 7.40
N PHE A 522 -8.83 11.88 7.03
CA PHE A 522 -8.98 10.63 7.78
C PHE A 522 -10.45 10.26 8.04
N ARG A 523 -11.35 10.67 7.15
CA ARG A 523 -12.78 10.38 7.27
C ARG A 523 -13.01 8.89 7.47
N VAL A 524 -13.92 8.58 8.38
CA VAL A 524 -14.49 7.25 8.58
C VAL A 524 -15.95 7.31 8.20
N ARG A 525 -16.39 6.38 7.36
CA ARG A 525 -17.81 6.12 7.10
C ARG A 525 -18.01 4.62 7.07
N ILE A 526 -19.25 4.19 7.28
CA ILE A 526 -19.61 2.77 7.16
C ILE A 526 -19.22 2.21 5.79
N ASP A 527 -19.36 2.99 4.71
CA ASP A 527 -18.99 2.58 3.36
C ASP A 527 -17.49 2.62 3.09
N ASP A 528 -16.73 3.42 3.83
CA ASP A 528 -15.28 3.32 3.77
C ASP A 528 -14.83 2.01 4.44
N VAL A 529 -15.47 1.59 5.54
CA VAL A 529 -15.11 0.38 6.33
C VAL A 529 -15.57 -0.92 5.67
N GLU A 530 -16.75 -0.95 5.06
CA GLU A 530 -17.31 -2.15 4.41
C GLU A 530 -16.33 -2.73 3.37
N HIS A 531 -15.76 -1.88 2.51
CA HIS A 531 -14.87 -2.31 1.43
C HIS A 531 -13.54 -2.89 1.96
N TYR A 532 -13.02 -2.37 3.10
CA TYR A 532 -11.85 -3.02 3.73
C TYR A 532 -12.23 -4.40 4.27
N LEU A 533 -13.40 -4.53 4.90
CA LEU A 533 -13.86 -5.80 5.47
C LEU A 533 -14.07 -6.85 4.39
N SER A 534 -14.82 -6.55 3.32
CA SER A 534 -15.06 -7.50 2.23
C SER A 534 -13.76 -7.93 1.55
N GLY A 535 -12.84 -7.00 1.31
CA GLY A 535 -11.51 -7.31 0.77
C GLY A 535 -10.68 -8.21 1.69
N TYR A 536 -10.59 -7.88 2.98
CA TYR A 536 -9.84 -8.68 3.95
C TYR A 536 -10.50 -10.03 4.26
N ALA A 537 -11.82 -10.13 4.31
CA ALA A 537 -12.53 -11.39 4.49
C ALA A 537 -12.24 -12.35 3.34
N ALA A 538 -12.31 -11.86 2.09
CA ALA A 538 -11.95 -12.66 0.94
C ALA A 538 -10.47 -13.10 0.97
N TYR A 539 -9.56 -12.18 1.33
CA TYR A 539 -8.13 -12.46 1.47
C TYR A 539 -7.81 -13.44 2.60
N PHE A 540 -8.50 -13.36 3.74
CA PHE A 540 -8.37 -14.29 4.85
C PHE A 540 -8.66 -15.73 4.43
N HIS A 541 -9.76 -15.95 3.69
CA HIS A 541 -10.08 -17.28 3.16
C HIS A 541 -9.03 -17.79 2.17
N HIS A 542 -8.44 -16.90 1.36
CA HIS A 542 -7.35 -17.26 0.46
C HIS A 542 -6.08 -17.68 1.21
N LEU A 543 -5.68 -16.93 2.26
CA LEU A 543 -4.55 -17.33 3.10
C LEU A 543 -4.78 -18.68 3.81
N GLN A 544 -6.00 -18.93 4.28
CA GLN A 544 -6.35 -20.22 4.89
C GLN A 544 -6.31 -21.38 3.90
N ALA A 545 -6.72 -21.16 2.64
CA ALA A 545 -6.64 -22.18 1.61
C ALA A 545 -5.18 -22.52 1.25
N GLY A 546 -4.31 -21.51 1.11
CA GLY A 546 -2.88 -21.70 0.87
C GLY A 546 -2.15 -22.43 2.00
N ALA A 547 -2.46 -22.10 3.26
CA ALA A 547 -1.89 -22.81 4.41
C ALA A 547 -2.26 -24.30 4.43
N ARG A 548 -3.45 -24.67 3.93
CA ARG A 548 -3.88 -26.07 3.84
C ARG A 548 -3.11 -26.83 2.75
N THR A 549 -2.86 -26.22 1.60
CA THR A 549 -2.10 -26.85 0.51
C THR A 549 -0.63 -27.06 0.86
N ASP A 550 -0.03 -26.14 1.62
CA ASP A 550 1.36 -26.30 2.10
C ASP A 550 1.47 -27.36 3.20
N SER A 551 0.43 -27.50 4.05
CA SER A 551 0.38 -28.53 5.09
C SER A 551 0.17 -29.95 4.54
N THR A 552 -0.47 -30.11 3.37
CA THR A 552 -0.69 -31.40 2.72
C THR A 552 0.45 -31.80 1.78
N ALA A 553 1.25 -30.84 1.29
CA ALA A 553 2.47 -31.10 0.54
C ALA A 553 3.66 -31.55 1.43
N GLY A 554 3.58 -31.34 2.75
CA GLY A 554 4.63 -31.68 3.71
C GLY A 554 4.61 -33.12 4.26
N MET A 555 3.82 -34.04 3.68
CA MET A 555 3.63 -35.39 4.23
C MET A 555 4.04 -36.54 3.31
N ASP A 556 4.80 -36.29 2.24
CA ASP A 556 5.34 -37.36 1.41
C ASP A 556 6.82 -37.17 1.06
N SER A 557 7.55 -38.28 1.11
CA SER A 557 8.99 -38.50 0.87
C SER A 557 9.98 -38.15 2.00
N SER A 558 10.34 -39.20 2.73
CA SER A 558 11.67 -39.41 3.31
C SER A 558 12.75 -39.25 2.24
N GLY A 559 13.58 -38.23 2.39
CA GLY A 559 14.78 -38.02 1.59
C GLY A 559 15.65 -36.98 2.28
N GLU A 560 16.69 -37.45 2.98
CA GLU A 560 17.73 -36.58 3.51
C GLU A 560 18.33 -35.73 2.38
N CYS A 561 18.19 -34.41 2.48
CA CYS A 561 19.05 -33.45 1.80
C CYS A 561 19.63 -32.54 2.87
N VAL A 562 20.80 -32.95 3.39
CA VAL A 562 21.70 -32.05 4.11
C VAL A 562 22.23 -31.03 3.10
N GLY A 563 21.53 -29.91 2.97
CA GLY A 563 22.08 -28.70 2.35
C GLY A 563 23.05 -28.01 3.34
N PRO A 564 24.16 -27.42 2.87
CA PRO A 564 25.14 -26.82 3.77
C PRO A 564 24.52 -25.67 4.57
N SER A 565 24.94 -25.56 5.83
CA SER A 565 24.45 -24.59 6.81
C SER A 565 24.52 -23.14 6.31
N VAL A 566 23.46 -22.39 6.57
CA VAL A 566 23.23 -20.98 6.18
C VAL A 566 24.00 -20.02 7.11
N ALA A 567 25.26 -20.31 7.40
CA ALA A 567 26.13 -19.40 8.13
C ALA A 567 27.31 -19.06 7.21
N GLU A 568 27.54 -17.76 6.97
CA GLU A 568 28.74 -17.18 6.33
C GLU A 568 28.76 -16.96 4.80
N GLN A 569 27.68 -16.50 4.15
CA GLN A 569 27.79 -15.98 2.77
C GLN A 569 28.22 -14.50 2.75
N VAL A 570 29.27 -14.18 1.98
CA VAL A 570 29.70 -12.79 1.70
C VAL A 570 28.74 -12.18 0.68
N LEU A 571 28.12 -11.04 1.01
CA LEU A 571 27.17 -10.35 0.13
C LEU A 571 27.80 -9.22 -0.68
N CYS A 572 28.81 -8.59 -0.09
CA CYS A 572 29.49 -7.41 -0.62
C CYS A 572 30.93 -7.37 -0.14
N ALA A 573 31.84 -6.88 -0.97
CA ALA A 573 33.24 -6.62 -0.62
C ALA A 573 33.84 -5.55 -1.53
N ARG A 574 34.97 -4.98 -1.14
CA ARG A 574 35.83 -4.19 -2.03
C ARG A 574 36.74 -5.12 -2.83
N LEU A 575 37.04 -4.74 -4.06
CA LEU A 575 38.09 -5.38 -4.85
C LEU A 575 39.44 -5.04 -4.24
N ALA A 576 40.14 -6.06 -3.73
CA ALA A 576 41.44 -5.91 -3.11
C ALA A 576 42.47 -5.33 -4.10
N ASN A 577 43.35 -4.46 -3.60
CA ASN A 577 44.44 -3.84 -4.36
C ASN A 577 44.01 -3.07 -5.63
N PHE A 578 42.76 -2.61 -5.70
CA PHE A 578 42.26 -1.83 -6.82
C PHE A 578 41.64 -0.52 -6.33
N ARG A 579 42.09 0.61 -6.89
CA ARG A 579 41.54 1.94 -6.62
C ARG A 579 41.53 2.78 -7.88
N VAL A 580 40.56 3.68 -7.98
CA VAL A 580 40.48 4.72 -9.01
C VAL A 580 40.56 6.11 -8.39
N ASP A 581 41.05 7.07 -9.16
CA ASP A 581 40.91 8.49 -8.87
C ASP A 581 39.48 8.93 -9.25
N VAL A 582 38.59 8.97 -8.26
CA VAL A 582 37.18 9.32 -8.48
C VAL A 582 37.03 10.72 -9.03
N ALA A 583 37.90 11.67 -8.67
CA ALA A 583 37.81 13.04 -9.14
C ALA A 583 38.07 13.11 -10.65
N ARG A 584 39.13 12.45 -11.13
CA ARG A 584 39.43 12.36 -12.57
C ARG A 584 38.36 11.58 -13.33
N LEU A 585 37.81 10.52 -12.73
CA LEU A 585 36.74 9.72 -13.35
C LEU A 585 35.41 10.49 -13.43
N LEU A 586 35.10 11.28 -12.40
CA LEU A 586 33.94 12.16 -12.37
C LEU A 586 34.09 13.32 -13.38
N GLU A 587 35.28 13.93 -13.48
CA GLU A 587 35.59 14.94 -14.49
C GLU A 587 35.41 14.38 -15.90
N HIS A 588 35.91 13.16 -16.16
CA HIS A 588 35.68 12.46 -17.43
C HIS A 588 34.19 12.23 -17.70
N PHE A 589 33.43 11.80 -16.68
CA PHE A 589 32.00 11.59 -16.82
C PHE A 589 31.24 12.87 -17.17
N GLU A 590 31.47 13.96 -16.43
CA GLU A 590 30.77 15.24 -16.63
C GLU A 590 31.12 15.90 -17.96
N HIS A 591 32.37 15.84 -18.42
CA HIS A 591 32.81 16.54 -19.63
C HIS A 591 32.79 15.71 -20.91
N ARG A 592 32.99 14.38 -20.83
CA ARG A 592 33.07 13.50 -22.01
C ARG A 592 31.82 12.65 -22.16
N VAL A 593 31.37 11.99 -21.09
CA VAL A 593 30.26 11.04 -21.16
C VAL A 593 28.92 11.76 -21.28
N LYS A 594 28.65 12.76 -20.44
CA LYS A 594 27.41 13.55 -20.48
C LYS A 594 27.26 14.43 -21.72
N ALA A 595 28.34 14.66 -22.47
CA ALA A 595 28.27 15.33 -23.77
C ALA A 595 27.63 14.45 -24.86
N VAL A 596 27.49 13.14 -24.61
CA VAL A 596 26.85 12.17 -25.50
C VAL A 596 25.45 11.87 -24.99
N GLU A 597 24.48 11.75 -25.91
CA GLU A 597 23.09 11.48 -25.56
C GLU A 597 22.97 10.13 -24.80
N PRO A 598 22.31 10.11 -23.62
CA PRO A 598 22.11 8.88 -22.88
C PRO A 598 21.17 7.93 -23.60
N THR A 599 21.31 6.64 -23.34
CA THR A 599 20.28 5.65 -23.62
C THR A 599 19.32 5.60 -22.43
N PRO A 600 18.05 6.01 -22.58
CA PRO A 600 17.03 5.81 -21.55
C PRO A 600 16.84 4.29 -21.35
N TYR A 601 16.92 3.85 -20.12
CA TYR A 601 16.78 2.45 -19.77
C TYR A 601 15.93 2.30 -18.53
N ARG A 602 14.82 1.58 -18.69
CA ARG A 602 13.95 1.24 -17.58
C ARG A 602 14.27 -0.17 -17.10
N ASP A 603 14.71 -0.28 -15.86
CA ASP A 603 14.98 -1.58 -15.21
C ASP A 603 14.31 -1.66 -13.86
N ASN A 604 13.70 -2.81 -13.57
CA ASN A 604 13.02 -3.05 -12.30
C ASN A 604 12.17 -1.86 -11.82
N ARG A 605 11.42 -1.22 -12.74
CA ARG A 605 10.50 -0.08 -12.49
C ARG A 605 11.16 1.26 -12.19
N VAL A 606 12.47 1.38 -12.35
CA VAL A 606 13.24 2.61 -12.18
C VAL A 606 13.78 3.07 -13.53
N ASP A 607 13.63 4.35 -13.83
CA ASP A 607 14.17 4.95 -15.04
C ASP A 607 15.62 5.41 -14.82
N TYR A 608 16.51 4.98 -15.72
CA TYR A 608 17.93 5.32 -15.73
C TYR A 608 18.30 6.06 -17.02
N LEU A 609 19.30 6.92 -16.91
CA LEU A 609 20.12 7.35 -18.04
C LEU A 609 21.38 6.50 -18.08
N GLY A 610 21.58 5.77 -19.18
CA GLY A 610 22.70 4.84 -19.33
C GLY A 610 23.62 5.19 -20.47
N TRP A 611 24.92 4.95 -20.30
CA TRP A 611 25.92 5.10 -21.37
C TRP A 611 26.79 3.84 -21.41
N ALA A 612 26.77 3.09 -22.51
CA ALA A 612 27.63 1.92 -22.65
C ALA A 612 29.09 2.35 -22.80
N VAL A 613 29.96 1.88 -21.92
CA VAL A 613 31.42 2.03 -22.04
C VAL A 613 31.96 0.92 -22.93
N THR A 614 31.45 -0.30 -22.77
CA THR A 614 31.72 -1.43 -23.66
C THR A 614 30.42 -2.10 -24.11
N SER A 615 30.42 -2.61 -25.34
CA SER A 615 29.28 -3.30 -25.96
C SER A 615 29.75 -4.41 -26.90
N ARG A 616 28.84 -5.13 -27.56
CA ARG A 616 29.22 -6.25 -28.44
C ARG A 616 29.73 -5.78 -29.81
N ASP A 617 29.31 -4.60 -30.21
CA ASP A 617 29.53 -4.00 -31.54
C ASP A 617 30.15 -2.59 -31.50
N GLY A 618 30.46 -2.06 -30.32
CA GLY A 618 31.01 -0.71 -30.14
C GLY A 618 29.94 0.40 -30.11
N SER A 619 28.66 0.06 -30.21
CA SER A 619 27.55 1.02 -30.07
C SER A 619 27.28 1.40 -28.61
N LEU A 620 26.68 2.57 -28.42
CA LEU A 620 26.40 3.15 -27.10
C LEU A 620 25.12 2.59 -26.44
N ASP A 621 24.22 1.98 -27.21
CA ASP A 621 22.94 1.46 -26.74
C ASP A 621 22.98 -0.04 -26.39
N ASP A 622 23.76 -0.84 -27.14
CA ASP A 622 23.86 -2.30 -26.96
C ASP A 622 24.38 -2.69 -25.56
N GLY A 623 25.30 -1.90 -24.99
CA GLY A 623 25.84 -2.15 -23.66
C GLY A 623 24.89 -1.81 -22.51
N VAL A 624 23.84 -1.00 -22.74
CA VAL A 624 22.92 -0.55 -21.69
C VAL A 624 21.71 -1.49 -21.55
N ARG A 625 21.08 -1.90 -22.66
CA ARG A 625 19.80 -2.65 -22.64
C ARG A 625 19.98 -4.14 -22.32
N ARG A 626 18.98 -4.76 -21.68
CA ARG A 626 18.96 -6.21 -21.42
C ARG A 626 18.83 -6.95 -22.76
N ILE A 627 19.76 -7.88 -23.02
CA ILE A 627 19.73 -8.72 -24.22
C ILE A 627 18.64 -9.79 -24.01
N PRO A 628 17.68 -9.95 -24.93
CA PRO A 628 16.65 -10.98 -24.82
C PRO A 628 17.29 -12.37 -24.77
N THR A 629 17.00 -13.13 -23.71
CA THR A 629 17.29 -14.56 -23.67
C THR A 629 16.32 -15.28 -24.61
N SER A 630 16.86 -16.11 -25.50
CA SER A 630 16.14 -16.81 -26.58
C SER A 630 14.83 -17.48 -26.15
N ASN A 631 13.75 -17.26 -26.90
CA ASN A 631 12.58 -18.16 -26.90
C ASN A 631 12.88 -19.42 -27.74
N GLU A 632 12.58 -20.58 -27.16
CA GLU A 632 12.27 -21.93 -27.69
C GLU A 632 12.93 -22.55 -28.95
N LYS A 633 13.81 -21.88 -29.70
CA LYS A 633 14.58 -22.52 -30.82
C LYS A 633 16.02 -22.03 -30.96
N GLY A 634 16.67 -21.67 -29.85
CA GLY A 634 18.14 -21.51 -29.78
C GLY A 634 18.79 -20.47 -30.70
N LYS A 635 18.03 -19.61 -31.40
CA LYS A 635 18.58 -18.48 -32.17
C LYS A 635 18.28 -17.17 -31.47
N VAL A 636 19.35 -16.51 -31.02
CA VAL A 636 19.33 -15.11 -30.55
C VAL A 636 18.93 -14.23 -31.74
N ALA A 637 17.91 -13.38 -31.56
CA ALA A 637 17.23 -12.66 -32.63
C ALA A 637 18.05 -11.55 -33.33
N ASP A 638 19.24 -11.21 -32.82
CA ASP A 638 20.01 -10.05 -33.29
C ASP A 638 21.23 -10.37 -34.17
N GLY A 639 21.52 -11.66 -34.42
CA GLY A 639 22.71 -12.08 -35.18
C GLY A 639 24.06 -11.77 -34.50
N LYS A 640 24.05 -11.26 -33.26
CA LYS A 640 25.22 -10.89 -32.44
C LYS A 640 25.47 -11.91 -31.31
N GLY A 641 25.20 -13.20 -31.62
CA GLY A 641 25.12 -14.30 -30.66
C GLY A 641 26.33 -14.43 -29.72
N ASN A 642 26.05 -14.79 -28.46
CA ASN A 642 26.98 -15.15 -27.37
C ASN A 642 28.24 -14.30 -27.11
N LYS A 643 28.51 -13.24 -27.88
CA LYS A 643 29.65 -12.37 -27.70
C LYS A 643 29.43 -11.52 -26.45
N ARG A 644 30.40 -11.51 -25.53
CA ARG A 644 30.38 -10.62 -24.37
C ARG A 644 30.60 -9.17 -24.84
N GLY A 645 29.95 -8.23 -24.16
CA GLY A 645 30.04 -6.80 -24.50
C GLY A 645 31.36 -6.18 -24.07
N GLU A 646 32.46 -6.54 -24.73
CA GLU A 646 33.84 -6.16 -24.37
C GLU A 646 34.44 -5.13 -25.35
N THR A 647 33.76 -4.84 -26.46
CA THR A 647 34.25 -3.87 -27.45
C THR A 647 34.06 -2.45 -26.92
N ARG A 648 35.15 -1.66 -26.87
CA ARG A 648 35.13 -0.26 -26.43
C ARG A 648 34.24 0.58 -27.34
N THR A 649 33.43 1.44 -26.72
CA THR A 649 32.65 2.46 -27.42
C THR A 649 33.46 3.77 -27.52
N PRO A 650 33.01 4.78 -28.29
CA PRO A 650 33.71 6.05 -28.41
C PRO A 650 33.89 6.83 -27.09
N ILE A 651 33.06 6.58 -26.07
CA ILE A 651 33.18 7.25 -24.76
C ILE A 651 34.25 6.62 -23.87
N CYS A 652 34.75 5.43 -24.23
CA CYS A 652 35.81 4.72 -23.51
C CYS A 652 37.19 5.23 -23.94
N ASP A 653 37.47 6.49 -23.66
CA ASP A 653 38.73 7.18 -23.93
C ASP A 653 39.33 7.79 -22.64
N GLY A 654 40.46 8.48 -22.76
CA GLY A 654 41.09 9.22 -21.66
C GLY A 654 41.28 8.38 -20.38
N TYR A 655 40.97 8.97 -19.22
CA TYR A 655 41.14 8.30 -17.94
C TYR A 655 40.20 7.09 -17.76
N LEU A 656 39.03 7.10 -18.39
CA LEU A 656 38.15 5.94 -18.38
C LEU A 656 38.78 4.74 -19.10
N ALA A 657 39.49 4.95 -20.21
CA ALA A 657 40.18 3.89 -20.91
C ALA A 657 41.28 3.24 -20.04
N GLU A 658 42.04 4.05 -19.29
CA GLU A 658 43.04 3.59 -18.32
C GLU A 658 42.37 2.71 -17.24
N VAL A 659 41.29 3.19 -16.62
CA VAL A 659 40.52 2.41 -15.62
C VAL A 659 40.01 1.09 -16.19
N MET A 660 39.54 1.08 -17.45
CA MET A 660 39.09 -0.14 -18.11
C MET A 660 40.25 -1.12 -18.41
N ASP A 661 41.43 -0.62 -18.77
CA ASP A 661 42.62 -1.45 -18.99
C ASP A 661 43.09 -2.09 -17.67
N ASP A 662 43.14 -1.32 -16.58
CA ASP A 662 43.49 -1.83 -15.25
C ASP A 662 42.50 -2.90 -14.77
N LEU A 663 41.20 -2.69 -15.01
CA LEU A 663 40.16 -3.66 -14.68
C LEU A 663 40.24 -4.93 -15.53
N GLN A 664 40.58 -4.80 -16.81
CA GLN A 664 40.75 -5.95 -17.72
C GLN A 664 41.98 -6.78 -17.35
N ALA A 665 43.01 -6.17 -16.76
CA ALA A 665 44.18 -6.86 -16.21
C ALA A 665 43.87 -7.70 -14.95
N THR A 666 42.70 -7.49 -14.32
CA THR A 666 42.25 -8.31 -13.19
C THR A 666 41.73 -9.68 -13.65
N ALA A 667 41.76 -10.66 -12.76
CA ALA A 667 41.21 -12.00 -13.03
C ALA A 667 39.66 -12.03 -13.16
N LEU A 668 38.95 -10.91 -12.94
CA LEU A 668 37.48 -10.85 -12.94
C LEU A 668 36.86 -10.95 -14.34
N ALA A 669 37.62 -10.56 -15.39
CA ALA A 669 37.14 -10.44 -16.77
C ALA A 669 35.80 -9.65 -16.84
N PRO A 670 35.81 -8.35 -16.48
CA PRO A 670 34.61 -7.53 -16.52
C PRO A 670 34.12 -7.34 -17.95
N TYR A 671 32.80 -7.30 -18.14
CA TYR A 671 32.17 -7.06 -19.44
C TYR A 671 30.92 -6.20 -19.29
N ARG A 672 30.49 -5.62 -20.41
CA ARG A 672 29.30 -4.74 -20.49
C ARG A 672 29.37 -3.60 -19.47
N ALA A 673 30.51 -2.92 -19.48
CA ALA A 673 30.74 -1.74 -18.65
C ALA A 673 29.82 -0.61 -19.11
N ARG A 674 29.18 0.08 -18.16
CA ARG A 674 28.25 1.17 -18.45
C ARG A 674 28.11 2.12 -17.28
N PHE A 675 27.98 3.42 -17.56
CA PHE A 675 27.50 4.35 -16.56
C PHE A 675 25.98 4.23 -16.45
N MET A 676 25.49 4.17 -15.22
CA MET A 676 24.07 4.22 -14.90
C MET A 676 23.83 5.38 -13.93
N GLN A 677 23.07 6.37 -14.40
CA GLN A 677 22.61 7.50 -13.61
C GLN A 677 21.16 7.28 -13.21
N LEU A 678 20.91 7.31 -11.91
CA LEU A 678 19.60 7.28 -11.30
C LEU A 678 19.27 8.69 -10.80
N GLU A 679 18.26 9.31 -11.37
CA GLU A 679 17.78 10.64 -10.95
C GLU A 679 17.20 10.60 -9.53
N SER A 680 17.19 11.75 -8.85
CA SER A 680 16.82 11.90 -7.43
C SER A 680 15.32 11.75 -7.12
N GLU A 681 14.50 11.32 -8.07
CA GLU A 681 13.05 11.23 -7.92
C GLU A 681 12.58 9.83 -7.49
N GLY A 682 12.33 9.65 -6.18
CA GLY A 682 11.22 8.86 -5.60
C GLY A 682 10.93 7.41 -6.04
N GLU A 683 11.70 6.83 -6.94
CA GLU A 683 11.53 5.49 -7.46
C GLU A 683 12.51 4.54 -6.77
N GLU A 684 12.02 3.81 -5.76
CA GLU A 684 12.77 2.72 -5.14
C GLU A 684 12.68 1.47 -6.02
N MET A 685 13.85 0.89 -6.34
CA MET A 685 13.91 -0.40 -6.99
C MET A 685 13.26 -1.46 -6.07
N PRO A 686 12.32 -2.28 -6.55
CA PRO A 686 11.81 -3.40 -5.79
C PRO A 686 12.93 -4.43 -5.59
N PHE A 687 12.80 -5.23 -4.54
CA PHE A 687 13.62 -6.42 -4.40
C PHE A 687 13.46 -7.34 -5.62
N HIS A 688 14.57 -7.78 -6.17
CA HIS A 688 14.64 -8.65 -7.36
C HIS A 688 15.89 -9.53 -7.30
N ILE A 689 15.94 -10.54 -8.17
CA ILE A 689 17.07 -11.45 -8.36
C ILE A 689 17.47 -11.37 -9.83
N ASP A 690 18.76 -11.10 -10.09
CA ASP A 690 19.26 -10.95 -11.46
C ASP A 690 19.85 -12.25 -12.03
N ALA A 691 20.13 -13.25 -11.19
CA ALA A 691 20.69 -14.52 -11.61
C ALA A 691 20.26 -15.69 -10.71
N ALA A 692 20.07 -16.87 -11.29
CA ALA A 692 19.68 -18.09 -10.55
C ALA A 692 20.86 -18.81 -9.86
N ARG A 693 22.09 -18.36 -10.10
CA ARG A 693 23.33 -18.93 -9.54
C ARG A 693 24.23 -17.80 -9.11
N GLU A 694 25.16 -18.08 -8.18
CA GLU A 694 26.14 -17.12 -7.68
C GLU A 694 26.69 -16.22 -8.78
N THR A 695 26.34 -14.95 -8.69
CA THR A 695 26.69 -13.95 -9.70
C THR A 695 27.04 -12.65 -8.99
N TRP A 696 28.18 -12.10 -9.38
CA TRP A 696 28.70 -10.86 -8.84
C TRP A 696 28.65 -9.76 -9.90
N ARG A 697 28.39 -8.53 -9.46
CA ARG A 697 28.56 -7.32 -10.27
C ARG A 697 29.60 -6.40 -9.65
N LEU A 698 30.30 -5.69 -10.51
CA LEU A 698 31.26 -4.65 -10.11
C LEU A 698 30.60 -3.28 -10.20
N HIS A 699 30.73 -2.49 -9.14
CA HIS A 699 30.22 -1.14 -9.01
C HIS A 699 31.36 -0.20 -8.63
N ILE A 700 31.63 0.82 -9.43
CA ILE A 700 32.51 1.94 -9.06
C ILE A 700 31.60 3.18 -8.89
N PRO A 701 31.32 3.64 -7.67
CA PRO A 701 30.49 4.82 -7.43
C PRO A 701 31.24 6.11 -7.80
N LEU A 702 30.58 7.01 -8.53
CA LEU A 702 31.13 8.33 -8.89
C LEU A 702 30.39 9.43 -8.13
N VAL A 703 29.06 9.38 -8.15
CA VAL A 703 28.19 10.29 -7.41
C VAL A 703 27.23 9.44 -6.60
N THR A 704 27.24 9.64 -5.29
CA THR A 704 26.44 8.87 -4.35
C THR A 704 26.14 9.74 -3.14
N ASN A 705 25.14 9.37 -2.36
CA ASN A 705 24.80 10.04 -1.11
C ASN A 705 24.67 9.00 0.00
N PRO A 706 24.85 9.34 1.28
CA PRO A 706 24.80 8.37 2.38
C PRO A 706 23.49 7.57 2.46
N ASP A 707 22.39 8.11 1.93
CA ASP A 707 21.08 7.46 1.88
C ASP A 707 20.93 6.52 0.65
N ALA A 708 21.87 6.54 -0.29
CA ALA A 708 21.92 5.62 -1.40
C ALA A 708 22.46 4.25 -0.94
N LEU A 709 21.56 3.29 -0.77
CA LEU A 709 21.88 1.97 -0.22
C LEU A 709 21.69 0.88 -1.26
N PHE A 710 22.57 -0.11 -1.21
CA PHE A 710 22.35 -1.43 -1.78
C PHE A 710 21.86 -2.36 -0.66
N GLN A 711 20.73 -3.01 -0.87
CA GLN A 711 20.09 -3.84 0.14
C GLN A 711 19.93 -5.27 -0.35
N TRP A 712 20.16 -6.23 0.54
CA TRP A 712 19.87 -7.64 0.34
C TRP A 712 18.83 -8.10 1.34
N GLN A 713 17.84 -8.87 0.88
CA GLN A 713 16.90 -9.57 1.74
C GLN A 713 17.39 -11.00 1.91
N LEU A 714 17.71 -11.36 3.16
CA LEU A 714 18.13 -12.71 3.54
C LEU A 714 16.92 -13.67 3.56
N PRO A 715 17.14 -14.99 3.49
CA PRO A 715 16.06 -15.98 3.54
C PRO A 715 15.16 -15.90 4.78
N ASP A 716 15.70 -15.40 5.91
CA ASP A 716 14.98 -15.16 7.15
C ASP A 716 14.19 -13.84 7.18
N GLY A 717 14.19 -13.10 6.06
CA GLY A 717 13.50 -11.83 5.88
C GLY A 717 14.26 -10.59 6.35
N ARG A 718 15.44 -10.73 6.99
CA ARG A 718 16.26 -9.58 7.41
C ARG A 718 16.83 -8.83 6.21
N ILE A 719 16.93 -7.51 6.33
CA ILE A 719 17.50 -6.65 5.30
C ILE A 719 18.91 -6.22 5.71
N LYS A 720 19.92 -6.66 4.94
CA LYS A 720 21.28 -6.12 5.03
C LYS A 720 21.38 -4.91 4.12
N SER A 721 21.86 -3.78 4.64
CA SER A 721 22.03 -2.54 3.87
C SER A 721 23.50 -2.14 3.84
N MET A 722 23.97 -1.66 2.68
CA MET A 722 25.32 -1.14 2.51
C MET A 722 25.28 0.12 1.65
N HIS A 723 25.85 1.20 2.15
CA HIS A 723 26.19 2.35 1.33
C HIS A 723 27.49 2.06 0.57
N LEU A 724 27.53 2.39 -0.72
CA LEU A 724 28.73 2.26 -1.55
C LEU A 724 29.28 3.69 -1.80
N PRO A 725 30.26 4.17 -1.01
CA PRO A 725 30.82 5.51 -1.15
C PRO A 725 31.66 5.67 -2.42
N ALA A 726 31.69 6.89 -2.95
CA ALA A 726 32.55 7.28 -4.07
C ALA A 726 33.95 7.66 -3.57
N ASP A 727 34.66 6.69 -2.99
CA ASP A 727 35.97 6.87 -2.31
C ASP A 727 37.16 6.25 -3.07
N GLY A 728 36.93 5.88 -4.33
CA GLY A 728 37.90 5.23 -5.21
C GLY A 728 37.85 3.72 -5.18
N SER A 729 37.03 3.12 -4.30
CA SER A 729 36.89 1.67 -4.23
C SER A 729 36.02 1.12 -5.37
N ALA A 730 36.39 -0.04 -5.89
CA ALA A 730 35.52 -0.87 -6.70
C ALA A 730 34.83 -1.91 -5.83
N TRP A 731 33.49 -1.94 -5.88
CA TRP A 731 32.64 -2.77 -5.02
C TRP A 731 32.10 -3.98 -5.78
N LEU A 732 32.26 -5.16 -5.19
CA LEU A 732 31.73 -6.43 -5.64
C LEU A 732 30.45 -6.72 -4.87
N VAL A 733 29.33 -6.90 -5.57
CA VAL A 733 28.02 -7.18 -4.96
C VAL A 733 27.39 -8.45 -5.52
N ARG A 734 26.82 -9.29 -4.66
CA ARG A 734 26.01 -10.46 -5.05
C ARG A 734 24.67 -10.00 -5.62
N VAL A 735 24.29 -10.55 -6.77
CA VAL A 735 23.02 -10.21 -7.44
C VAL A 735 22.12 -11.42 -7.74
N ASP A 736 22.56 -12.61 -7.34
CA ASP A 736 21.77 -13.84 -7.29
C ASP A 736 21.00 -14.00 -5.97
N VAL A 737 21.31 -13.14 -4.99
CA VAL A 737 20.52 -12.97 -3.76
C VAL A 737 19.48 -11.88 -4.00
N MET A 738 18.31 -12.01 -3.37
CA MET A 738 17.25 -10.99 -3.44
C MET A 738 17.79 -9.63 -3.00
N HIS A 739 17.83 -8.64 -3.90
CA HIS A 739 18.47 -7.37 -3.64
C HIS A 739 17.75 -6.18 -4.29
N ARG A 740 18.11 -4.96 -3.87
CA ARG A 740 17.66 -3.71 -4.49
C ARG A 740 18.68 -2.59 -4.31
N ALA A 741 18.66 -1.61 -5.22
CA ALA A 741 19.31 -0.33 -5.02
C ALA A 741 18.26 0.74 -4.68
N ILE A 742 18.49 1.51 -3.62
CA ILE A 742 17.62 2.63 -3.23
C ILE A 742 18.36 3.95 -3.34
N ASN A 743 17.65 4.97 -3.82
CA ASN A 743 18.10 6.36 -3.84
C ASN A 743 16.91 7.22 -3.35
N PRO A 744 16.76 7.42 -2.02
CA PRO A 744 15.55 8.02 -1.44
C PRO A 744 15.29 9.45 -1.96
N ALA A 745 14.01 9.79 -2.18
CA ALA A 745 13.60 11.15 -2.49
C ALA A 745 14.02 12.11 -1.36
N GLY A 746 14.92 13.03 -1.67
CA GLY A 746 15.46 14.00 -0.71
C GLY A 746 16.99 14.03 -0.58
N GLY A 747 17.73 13.18 -1.30
CA GLY A 747 19.10 13.47 -1.70
C GLY A 747 19.08 14.38 -2.92
N ALA A 748 19.71 15.55 -2.88
CA ALA A 748 19.62 16.54 -3.96
C ALA A 748 20.37 16.11 -5.25
N ASP A 749 21.12 15.01 -5.20
CA ASP A 749 22.05 14.62 -6.25
C ASP A 749 21.64 13.30 -6.92
N ALA A 750 21.84 13.26 -8.24
CA ALA A 750 21.73 12.03 -9.02
C ALA A 750 22.77 10.99 -8.54
N ARG A 751 22.40 9.72 -8.52
CA ARG A 751 23.31 8.62 -8.18
C ARG A 751 23.92 8.05 -9.45
N VAL A 752 25.24 8.13 -9.59
CA VAL A 752 25.98 7.67 -10.77
C VAL A 752 26.98 6.59 -10.38
N HIS A 753 26.87 5.42 -11.02
CA HIS A 753 27.82 4.32 -10.87
C HIS A 753 28.29 3.83 -12.24
N LEU A 754 29.57 3.47 -12.34
CA LEU A 754 30.09 2.63 -13.42
C LEU A 754 29.86 1.16 -13.04
N LEU A 755 29.04 0.45 -13.82
CA LEU A 755 28.55 -0.90 -13.56
C LEU A 755 29.08 -1.90 -14.59
N MET A 756 29.47 -3.10 -14.14
CA MET A 756 29.96 -4.16 -15.01
C MET A 756 29.46 -5.54 -14.58
N GLY A 757 29.23 -6.43 -15.55
CA GLY A 757 29.09 -7.86 -15.30
C GLY A 757 30.46 -8.51 -15.16
N LEU A 758 30.55 -9.61 -14.42
CA LEU A 758 31.80 -10.34 -14.23
C LEU A 758 31.78 -11.69 -14.92
N GLY A 759 32.85 -11.97 -15.67
CA GLY A 759 32.99 -13.20 -16.42
C GLY A 759 33.33 -14.43 -15.58
N LYS A 760 33.83 -14.20 -14.35
CA LYS A 760 34.24 -15.19 -13.37
C LYS A 760 33.79 -14.77 -11.97
N ILE A 761 33.52 -15.73 -11.10
CA ILE A 761 33.25 -15.48 -9.67
C ILE A 761 34.56 -15.00 -9.02
N PRO A 762 34.57 -13.88 -8.27
CA PRO A 762 35.76 -13.41 -7.57
C PRO A 762 36.29 -14.46 -6.57
N SER A 763 37.61 -14.69 -6.54
CA SER A 763 38.21 -15.54 -5.51
C SER A 763 38.27 -14.80 -4.17
N ARG A 764 38.36 -15.54 -3.06
CA ARG A 764 38.35 -14.98 -1.70
C ARG A 764 39.47 -13.96 -1.46
N GLU A 765 40.63 -14.15 -2.08
CA GLU A 765 41.80 -13.26 -2.02
C GLU A 765 41.55 -11.89 -2.67
N MET A 766 40.54 -11.80 -3.55
CA MET A 766 40.16 -10.55 -4.22
C MET A 766 39.17 -9.73 -3.40
N LEU A 767 38.67 -10.26 -2.27
CA LEU A 767 37.66 -9.61 -1.43
C LEU A 767 38.33 -8.95 -0.22
N ALA A 768 38.35 -7.62 -0.19
CA ALA A 768 38.71 -6.81 0.98
C ALA A 768 37.44 -6.28 1.68
N ASP A 769 37.49 -6.07 3.00
CA ASP A 769 36.39 -5.49 3.78
C ASP A 769 35.03 -6.21 3.58
N ALA A 770 35.04 -7.55 3.55
CA ALA A 770 33.88 -8.37 3.24
C ALA A 770 32.74 -8.22 4.26
N ALA A 771 31.54 -7.86 3.79
CA ALA A 771 30.33 -7.81 4.60
C ALA A 771 29.60 -9.16 4.58
N MET A 772 29.56 -9.82 5.73
CA MET A 772 28.91 -11.12 5.91
C MET A 772 27.40 -10.97 6.13
N GLY A 773 26.62 -11.93 5.63
CA GLY A 773 25.17 -12.03 5.77
C GLY A 773 24.66 -12.54 7.12
N VAL A 774 25.43 -12.37 8.21
CA VAL A 774 24.99 -12.78 9.56
C VAL A 774 23.93 -11.85 10.10
#